data_AF-A0A5C7H085-F1
#
_entry.id   AF-A0A5C7H085-F1
#
_cell.length_a   1.000
_cell.length_b   1.000
_cell.length_c   1.000
_cell.angle_alpha   90.00
_cell.angle_beta   90.00
_cell.angle_gamma   90.00
#
_symmetry.space_group_name_H-M   'P 1'
#
loop_
_entity.id
_entity.type
_entity.pdbx_description
1 polymer ?
#
loop_
_entity_poly.entity_id
_entity_poly.type
_entity_poly.pdbx_seq_one_letter_code
_entity_poly.pdbx_strand_id
1 'polypeptide(L)'
;MISSNSYDHHHLLLISILTTVFTSVLSSNVFIKSTIMYPFSCSNLTWTCNSYLYHISKGNSLEEIASFYSVNVSDIKPISHGFKKDYLVSVPCSCKDVNGTQGYFYDTFYKVQSGDTFANISGEFYSGQAWRVAGERKLFVAGDTITIHLICGCLEVDSQEVATYTVQEHDTLSGIAALLSATVNDIENLNERLTQNPNFIDVGWVLFVPREREGIKASRQAASLIAICAFIFFYLRRNRNHQSREEDPKVVSRVQSANRVSLQQYLHKQDIEATFQSERLVTYSLEEIYEATSNFDESRKIGEGGYGSVYSGTLKERDVAIKKMMSSKSKEFLAELKVLCKIHHINVVELIGYATGDNHLYLIYEYIKNGSLNDHLHDPLLKGYSPLSWTARSLIALDAARGIEYIHDHTKARYVHRDIKTSNILLDQGLRAKVADFGLARLVERSNEEDIVATRLVGTPGYIAPECVRELQMTSKTDVYAFGVVLAELVTGQRALNRDKETNRVKSLATTICTIFNEQELETALQDNTDPNLKVRFTTAAWIWCVINQSLRAIFPRLMAGAASALFLLDIKGRVLIWRDYRGDVSCVQAERFFTKFIEKEDDPQSQDPVVYDSGVTYMFIQHNNVYLMAASRQNCNAASLLLFLHRLVDVFKYYFEELEEESLRDNFVVVYELLDEIMDFGFPQFTEAKILSEFIKTDAYKMEVTQRPPMAVTNAVSWRSEGIQYKKNEVFLDVVESVNILVNSNGQIIRSDVVGALKMRTYLSGMPECKLGLNDKVLLEAQGRTSKGKAIDLDDIKFHQCVRLARFENDRTISFIPPDGAFDLMTYRLSTQVKPLIWVEAQVEKHSRSRIEITVKARSQYKDRSTATNVEIELPVPSDATNPNVRTSMGSAAYAPENDALVWKIKSFPGNKEYMLRAEFSLPSITAEEPVPERKAPIRVKFEIPYFTVSGIQVRYLKIIEKSGYHALPWVRYITKAGEYELRLM
;
A
#
# COMPACT_ATOMS: atom_id res chain seq x y z
N MET A 1 39.93 35.81 47.76
CA MET A 1 40.62 37.13 47.69
C MET A 1 40.70 37.55 46.24
N ILE A 2 40.69 38.86 45.95
CA ILE A 2 41.34 39.52 44.78
C ILE A 2 41.04 38.89 43.39
N SER A 3 40.06 39.38 42.62
CA SER A 3 40.19 40.39 41.53
C SER A 3 40.88 39.83 40.23
N SER A 4 40.78 40.41 39.02
CA SER A 4 40.09 41.62 38.53
C SER A 4 39.98 41.62 36.99
N ASN A 5 38.84 42.10 36.47
CA ASN A 5 38.67 43.01 35.32
C ASN A 5 39.69 43.10 34.14
N SER A 6 39.14 42.94 32.91
CA SER A 6 38.95 44.00 31.87
C SER A 6 39.89 44.18 30.65
N TYR A 7 39.25 44.69 29.57
CA TYR A 7 39.76 45.45 28.40
C TYR A 7 40.66 44.72 27.35
N ASP A 8 40.72 45.15 26.08
CA ASP A 8 39.65 45.59 25.14
C ASP A 8 40.14 45.59 23.66
N HIS A 9 39.21 45.81 22.72
CA HIS A 9 39.33 46.41 21.37
C HIS A 9 40.71 46.84 20.81
N HIS A 10 41.04 46.42 19.57
CA HIS A 10 40.83 47.19 18.31
C HIS A 10 41.61 46.66 17.08
N HIS A 11 41.15 47.03 15.87
CA HIS A 11 41.84 47.15 14.54
C HIS A 11 43.07 46.26 14.20
N LEU A 12 43.15 45.57 13.06
CA LEU A 12 42.44 45.67 11.76
C LEU A 12 42.49 47.03 11.04
N LEU A 13 43.66 47.33 10.47
CA LEU A 13 43.90 48.06 9.21
C LEU A 13 45.01 47.30 8.44
N LEU A 14 44.83 47.00 7.15
CA LEU A 14 45.46 47.67 5.99
C LEU A 14 47.01 47.69 6.07
N ILE A 15 47.78 47.26 5.05
CA ILE A 15 47.47 47.28 3.60
C ILE A 15 48.16 46.13 2.84
N SER A 16 47.48 45.62 1.82
CA SER A 16 47.96 44.72 0.77
C SER A 16 48.96 45.39 -0.19
N ILE A 17 49.91 44.67 -0.79
CA ILE A 17 50.47 44.96 -2.14
C ILE A 17 51.42 43.82 -2.60
N LEU A 18 51.65 43.73 -3.92
CA LEU A 18 52.57 42.80 -4.63
C LEU A 18 52.16 41.32 -4.69
N THR A 19 51.12 41.09 -5.50
CA THR A 19 50.89 39.88 -6.30
C THR A 19 51.89 39.75 -7.47
N THR A 20 51.73 38.68 -8.29
CA THR A 20 52.45 38.35 -9.56
C THR A 20 53.86 37.73 -9.37
N VAL A 21 54.39 36.82 -10.21
CA VAL A 21 54.19 36.53 -11.65
C VAL A 21 54.20 35.01 -11.98
N PHE A 22 53.22 34.52 -12.76
CA PHE A 22 53.16 33.37 -13.70
C PHE A 22 53.67 31.95 -13.28
N THR A 23 52.79 30.93 -13.13
CA THR A 23 52.27 29.92 -14.11
C THR A 23 53.29 28.86 -14.59
N SER A 24 52.97 27.57 -14.86
CA SER A 24 51.77 27.00 -15.53
C SER A 24 51.64 25.44 -15.40
N VAL A 25 50.60 24.86 -16.04
CA VAL A 25 50.40 23.42 -16.37
C VAL A 25 50.07 22.42 -15.24
N LEU A 26 48.77 22.35 -14.86
CA LEU A 26 47.91 21.19 -15.18
C LEU A 26 46.46 21.44 -14.71
N SER A 27 45.52 21.53 -15.65
CA SER A 27 44.09 21.70 -15.39
C SER A 27 43.27 20.85 -16.35
N SER A 28 42.42 19.95 -15.86
CA SER A 28 41.28 19.40 -16.63
C SER A 28 40.22 18.73 -15.74
N ASN A 29 38.95 19.05 -16.03
CA ASN A 29 37.79 18.15 -15.97
C ASN A 29 37.37 17.54 -14.61
N VAL A 30 36.70 18.36 -13.79
CA VAL A 30 35.62 17.83 -12.93
C VAL A 30 34.43 17.48 -13.84
N PHE A 31 33.97 16.22 -13.82
CA PHE A 31 32.77 15.82 -14.57
C PHE A 31 31.50 16.25 -13.82
N ILE A 32 30.76 17.19 -14.42
CA ILE A 32 29.43 17.57 -13.97
C ILE A 32 28.48 16.37 -14.16
N LYS A 33 27.79 15.95 -13.09
CA LYS A 33 26.66 15.00 -13.18
C LYS A 33 25.58 15.59 -14.08
N SER A 34 24.93 14.76 -14.89
CA SER A 34 23.87 15.20 -15.81
C SER A 34 22.78 16.03 -15.12
N THR A 35 22.70 17.31 -15.46
CA THR A 35 21.67 18.27 -15.04
C THR A 35 20.28 17.68 -15.24
N ILE A 36 19.51 17.53 -14.15
CA ILE A 36 18.09 17.13 -14.23
C ILE A 36 17.28 18.40 -14.42
N MET A 37 16.55 18.47 -15.54
CA MET A 37 15.89 19.67 -16.04
C MET A 37 14.59 19.27 -16.73
N TYR A 38 13.51 19.99 -16.43
CA TYR A 38 12.20 19.80 -17.06
C TYR A 38 11.67 21.15 -17.54
N PRO A 39 11.29 21.31 -18.83
CA PRO A 39 10.69 22.55 -19.32
C PRO A 39 9.36 22.87 -18.65
N PHE A 40 9.10 24.17 -18.41
CA PHE A 40 7.80 24.61 -17.92
C PHE A 40 6.75 24.40 -19.02
N SER A 41 5.66 23.70 -18.70
CA SER A 41 4.62 23.35 -19.67
C SER A 41 3.84 24.58 -20.14
N CYS A 42 3.51 24.65 -21.43
CA CYS A 42 2.74 25.76 -22.00
C CYS A 42 1.32 25.85 -21.44
N SER A 43 0.86 27.08 -21.17
CA SER A 43 -0.57 27.40 -21.06
C SER A 43 -1.19 27.61 -22.44
N ASN A 44 -2.48 27.29 -22.57
CA ASN A 44 -3.29 27.64 -23.75
C ASN A 44 -3.68 29.13 -23.82
N LEU A 45 -3.53 29.86 -22.71
CA LEU A 45 -4.00 31.25 -22.53
C LEU A 45 -2.86 32.28 -22.64
N THR A 46 -1.66 31.97 -22.15
CA THR A 46 -0.53 32.92 -22.09
C THR A 46 0.65 32.48 -22.98
N TRP A 47 0.70 32.98 -24.21
CA TRP A 47 1.71 32.59 -25.20
C TRP A 47 3.10 33.22 -24.96
N THR A 48 3.15 34.40 -24.35
CA THR A 48 4.39 35.10 -23.96
C THR A 48 4.23 35.81 -22.61
N CYS A 49 5.34 36.00 -21.89
CA CYS A 49 5.38 36.80 -20.65
C CYS A 49 6.79 37.34 -20.37
N ASN A 50 6.92 38.25 -19.41
CA ASN A 50 8.24 38.61 -18.85
C ASN A 50 8.60 37.61 -17.74
N SER A 51 9.71 36.91 -17.92
CA SER A 51 10.29 35.95 -16.95
C SER A 51 11.68 36.44 -16.54
N TYR A 52 12.20 35.95 -15.42
CA TYR A 52 13.56 36.23 -14.97
C TYR A 52 14.40 34.95 -15.01
N LEU A 53 15.67 35.08 -15.42
CA LEU A 53 16.68 34.04 -15.31
C LEU A 53 17.70 34.45 -14.24
N TYR A 54 18.02 33.56 -13.31
CA TYR A 54 19.06 33.81 -12.31
C TYR A 54 20.43 33.53 -12.94
N HIS A 55 21.34 34.51 -12.87
CA HIS A 55 22.70 34.40 -13.34
C HIS A 55 23.68 34.45 -12.17
N ILE A 56 24.36 33.33 -11.94
CA ILE A 56 25.38 33.15 -10.90
C ILE A 56 26.67 33.82 -11.39
N SER A 57 27.07 34.92 -10.73
CA SER A 57 28.18 35.74 -11.20
C SER A 57 29.53 35.10 -10.90
N LYS A 58 30.29 34.77 -11.96
CA LYS A 58 31.68 34.32 -11.88
C LYS A 58 32.70 35.47 -11.97
N GLY A 59 32.23 36.71 -11.85
CA GLY A 59 33.05 37.94 -11.93
C GLY A 59 32.87 38.75 -13.23
N ASN A 60 31.88 38.40 -14.06
CA ASN A 60 31.60 39.05 -15.33
C ASN A 60 31.07 40.49 -15.19
N SER A 61 31.27 41.28 -16.25
CA SER A 61 30.71 42.63 -16.36
C SER A 61 29.20 42.60 -16.66
N LEU A 62 28.49 43.70 -16.38
CA LEU A 62 27.07 43.81 -16.71
C LEU A 62 26.83 43.78 -18.24
N GLU A 63 27.77 44.32 -19.00
CA GLU A 63 27.79 44.33 -20.46
C GLU A 63 28.08 42.94 -21.04
N GLU A 64 28.97 42.16 -20.40
CA GLU A 64 29.20 40.74 -20.76
C GLU A 64 27.94 39.90 -20.52
N ILE A 65 27.31 40.03 -19.35
CA ILE A 65 26.07 39.31 -19.02
C ILE A 65 24.95 39.73 -19.99
N ALA A 66 24.81 41.02 -20.27
CA ALA A 66 23.87 41.53 -21.28
C ALA A 66 24.10 40.89 -22.66
N SER A 67 25.37 40.72 -23.07
CA SER A 67 25.72 40.06 -24.33
C SER A 67 25.39 38.56 -24.35
N PHE A 68 25.60 37.82 -23.25
CA PHE A 68 25.32 36.38 -23.21
C PHE A 68 23.82 36.10 -23.38
N TYR A 69 22.97 36.88 -22.73
CA TYR A 69 21.52 36.73 -22.77
C TYR A 69 20.86 37.57 -23.89
N SER A 70 21.60 38.31 -24.71
CA SER A 70 21.05 39.20 -25.76
C SER A 70 20.02 40.25 -25.27
N VAL A 71 20.27 40.83 -24.08
CA VAL A 71 19.41 41.87 -23.46
C VAL A 71 20.15 43.20 -23.29
N ASN A 72 19.49 44.25 -22.80
CA ASN A 72 20.17 45.49 -22.40
C ASN A 72 20.59 45.43 -20.92
N VAL A 73 21.57 46.24 -20.54
CA VAL A 73 22.01 46.40 -19.13
C VAL A 73 20.88 46.91 -18.22
N SER A 74 19.88 47.62 -18.76
CA SER A 74 18.66 48.03 -18.04
C SER A 74 17.80 46.86 -17.55
N ASP A 75 17.92 45.70 -18.20
CA ASP A 75 17.04 44.56 -18.02
C ASP A 75 17.61 43.59 -16.96
N ILE A 76 18.78 43.92 -16.40
CA ILE A 76 19.52 43.14 -15.41
C ILE A 76 19.44 43.80 -14.03
N LYS A 77 18.88 43.10 -13.06
CA LYS A 77 18.75 43.56 -11.67
C LYS A 77 19.76 42.86 -10.76
N PRO A 78 20.60 43.56 -9.98
CA PRO A 78 21.52 42.92 -9.06
C PRO A 78 20.78 42.31 -7.86
N ILE A 79 21.25 41.16 -7.38
CA ILE A 79 20.77 40.50 -6.17
C ILE A 79 21.94 40.07 -5.28
N SER A 80 21.82 40.27 -3.97
CA SER A 80 22.93 40.11 -3.02
C SER A 80 22.65 38.98 -2.05
N HIS A 81 23.53 37.98 -1.99
CA HIS A 81 23.45 36.88 -1.04
C HIS A 81 24.74 36.81 -0.20
N GLY A 82 24.66 37.32 1.03
CA GLY A 82 25.82 37.46 1.92
C GLY A 82 26.90 38.37 1.31
N PHE A 83 28.04 37.79 0.95
CA PHE A 83 29.16 38.47 0.30
C PHE A 83 29.20 38.27 -1.24
N LYS A 84 28.32 37.46 -1.82
CA LYS A 84 28.19 37.28 -3.27
C LYS A 84 27.16 38.25 -3.85
N LYS A 85 27.39 38.68 -5.10
CA LYS A 85 26.51 39.55 -5.87
C LYS A 85 26.23 38.90 -7.23
N ASP A 86 25.02 38.37 -7.36
CA ASP A 86 24.51 37.72 -8.56
C ASP A 86 23.52 38.66 -9.28
N TYR A 87 22.91 38.18 -10.36
CA TYR A 87 22.05 39.00 -11.21
C TYR A 87 20.77 38.27 -11.64
N LEU A 88 19.67 39.01 -11.74
CA LEU A 88 18.40 38.57 -12.30
C LEU A 88 18.19 39.23 -13.66
N VAL A 89 18.22 38.43 -14.73
CA VAL A 89 18.09 38.89 -16.12
C VAL A 89 16.63 38.78 -16.55
N SER A 90 15.99 39.90 -16.90
CA SER A 90 14.61 39.93 -17.40
C SER A 90 14.59 39.56 -18.89
N VAL A 91 13.80 38.55 -19.26
CA VAL A 91 13.70 38.04 -20.65
C VAL A 91 12.24 37.88 -21.12
N PRO A 92 11.93 38.15 -22.40
CA PRO A 92 10.63 37.86 -22.99
C PRO A 92 10.49 36.36 -23.26
N CYS A 93 9.87 35.66 -22.32
CA CYS A 93 9.64 34.22 -22.36
C CYS A 93 8.49 33.87 -23.33
N SER A 94 8.61 32.76 -24.06
CA SER A 94 7.67 32.34 -25.11
C SER A 94 7.37 30.84 -25.10
N CYS A 95 6.11 30.45 -25.24
CA CYS A 95 5.74 29.05 -25.50
C CYS A 95 6.10 28.66 -26.93
N LYS A 96 6.82 27.54 -27.09
CA LYS A 96 7.13 26.94 -28.41
C LYS A 96 7.51 25.46 -28.28
N ASP A 97 7.49 24.76 -29.40
CA ASP A 97 8.06 23.42 -29.52
C ASP A 97 9.53 23.51 -29.97
N VAL A 98 10.42 22.89 -29.20
CA VAL A 98 11.85 22.74 -29.53
C VAL A 98 12.13 21.25 -29.75
N ASN A 99 12.02 20.81 -31.01
CA ASN A 99 12.25 19.43 -31.48
C ASN A 99 11.47 18.35 -30.70
N GLY A 100 10.14 18.48 -30.64
CA GLY A 100 9.26 17.52 -29.97
C GLY A 100 9.19 17.72 -28.45
N THR A 101 9.58 18.90 -27.97
CA THR A 101 9.50 19.31 -26.57
C THR A 101 8.79 20.66 -26.50
N GLN A 102 7.47 20.62 -26.27
CA GLN A 102 6.66 21.82 -26.08
C GLN A 102 6.86 22.40 -24.67
N GLY A 103 7.23 23.67 -24.58
CA GLY A 103 7.43 24.37 -23.30
C GLY A 103 7.75 25.84 -23.46
N TYR A 104 7.99 26.51 -22.34
CA TYR A 104 8.43 27.90 -22.31
C TYR A 104 9.96 28.03 -22.43
N PHE A 105 10.41 28.72 -23.48
CA PHE A 105 11.82 28.97 -23.74
C PHE A 105 12.07 30.39 -24.24
N TYR A 106 13.27 30.90 -23.96
CA TYR A 106 13.84 32.13 -24.51
C TYR A 106 15.09 31.77 -25.34
N ASP A 107 15.28 32.42 -26.48
CA ASP A 107 16.41 32.13 -27.37
C ASP A 107 17.44 33.26 -27.31
N THR A 108 18.71 32.89 -27.13
CA THR A 108 19.87 33.78 -27.29
C THR A 108 20.88 33.15 -28.25
N PHE A 109 21.84 33.94 -28.74
CA PHE A 109 22.79 33.51 -29.76
C PHE A 109 24.22 33.46 -29.21
N TYR A 110 24.82 32.28 -29.19
CA TYR A 110 26.21 32.08 -28.76
C TYR A 110 27.11 31.84 -29.97
N LYS A 111 28.29 32.47 -30.00
CA LYS A 111 29.28 32.23 -31.04
C LYS A 111 30.33 31.23 -30.55
N VAL A 112 30.31 30.04 -31.17
CA VAL A 112 31.14 28.88 -30.81
C VAL A 112 32.63 29.20 -30.91
N GLN A 113 33.37 28.85 -29.85
CA GLN A 113 34.83 28.95 -29.80
C GLN A 113 35.48 27.57 -29.93
N SER A 114 36.79 27.54 -30.16
CA SER A 114 37.53 26.29 -30.35
C SER A 114 37.67 25.53 -29.03
N GLY A 115 37.09 24.32 -28.96
CA GLY A 115 37.07 23.48 -27.76
C GLY A 115 35.77 23.52 -26.96
N ASP A 116 34.76 24.30 -27.38
CA ASP A 116 33.49 24.39 -26.68
C ASP A 116 32.69 23.07 -26.67
N THR A 117 31.96 22.86 -25.57
CA THR A 117 30.99 21.76 -25.41
C THR A 117 29.70 22.29 -24.81
N PHE A 118 28.57 21.61 -25.04
CA PHE A 118 27.26 22.08 -24.56
C PHE A 118 27.21 22.22 -23.03
N ALA A 119 27.88 21.30 -22.30
CA ALA A 119 27.97 21.37 -20.85
C ALA A 119 28.78 22.58 -20.37
N ASN A 120 29.88 22.92 -21.07
CA ASN A 120 30.67 24.12 -20.81
C ASN A 120 29.86 25.39 -21.09
N ILE A 121 29.24 25.50 -22.27
CA ILE A 121 28.41 26.66 -22.65
C ILE A 121 27.28 26.88 -21.63
N SER A 122 26.53 25.82 -21.30
CA SER A 122 25.42 25.90 -20.34
C SER A 122 25.92 26.27 -18.93
N GLY A 123 26.94 25.60 -18.40
CA GLY A 123 27.43 25.78 -17.03
C GLY A 123 28.23 27.06 -16.77
N GLU A 124 28.98 27.55 -17.77
CA GLU A 124 29.81 28.76 -17.62
C GLU A 124 29.04 30.04 -17.93
N PHE A 125 28.31 30.10 -19.04
CA PHE A 125 27.68 31.35 -19.50
C PHE A 125 26.21 31.49 -19.05
N TYR A 126 25.49 30.38 -18.92
CA TYR A 126 24.03 30.35 -18.71
C TYR A 126 23.60 29.78 -17.34
N SER A 127 24.54 29.61 -16.41
CA SER A 127 24.31 29.06 -15.07
C SER A 127 23.54 27.73 -15.06
N GLY A 128 23.73 26.90 -16.08
CA GLY A 128 23.12 25.58 -16.22
C GLY A 128 21.72 25.54 -16.86
N GLN A 129 21.15 26.68 -17.29
CA GLN A 129 19.73 26.80 -17.71
C GLN A 129 19.44 26.48 -19.19
N ALA A 130 20.44 26.06 -19.98
CA ALA A 130 20.24 25.76 -21.40
C ALA A 130 19.69 24.34 -21.63
N TRP A 131 18.56 24.24 -22.36
CA TRP A 131 17.92 22.98 -22.73
C TRP A 131 18.72 22.23 -23.80
N ARG A 132 19.01 20.94 -23.54
CA ARG A 132 19.74 20.11 -24.49
C ARG A 132 18.77 19.38 -25.42
N VAL A 133 18.70 19.85 -26.66
CA VAL A 133 17.91 19.22 -27.73
C VAL A 133 18.42 17.80 -28.03
N ALA A 134 17.49 16.83 -28.06
CA ALA A 134 17.79 15.45 -28.44
C ALA A 134 17.89 15.31 -29.97
N GLY A 135 18.73 14.37 -30.43
CA GLY A 135 18.90 14.02 -31.85
C GLY A 135 20.01 14.76 -32.59
N GLU A 136 20.25 16.05 -32.31
CA GLU A 136 21.31 16.80 -33.01
C GLU A 136 22.73 16.46 -32.49
N ARG A 137 23.43 15.57 -33.20
CA ARG A 137 24.89 15.40 -33.09
C ARG A 137 25.65 16.41 -33.96
N LYS A 138 25.33 17.70 -33.86
CA LYS A 138 26.21 18.74 -34.40
C LYS A 138 27.49 18.77 -33.57
N LEU A 139 28.65 18.61 -34.21
CA LEU A 139 29.90 19.05 -33.59
C LEU A 139 29.88 20.59 -33.57
N PHE A 140 30.33 21.18 -32.48
CA PHE A 140 30.49 22.62 -32.40
C PHE A 140 31.70 23.05 -33.25
N VAL A 141 31.44 23.74 -34.36
CA VAL A 141 32.46 24.27 -35.27
C VAL A 141 32.82 25.68 -34.84
N ALA A 142 34.09 25.93 -34.55
CA ALA A 142 34.58 27.23 -34.10
C ALA A 142 34.31 28.32 -35.16
N GLY A 143 33.57 29.35 -34.78
CA GLY A 143 33.13 30.44 -35.65
C GLY A 143 31.63 30.47 -35.94
N ASP A 144 30.92 29.35 -35.80
CA ASP A 144 29.46 29.27 -36.00
C ASP A 144 28.71 30.03 -34.89
N THR A 145 27.59 30.65 -35.26
CA THR A 145 26.62 31.18 -34.29
C THR A 145 25.49 30.17 -34.10
N ILE A 146 25.32 29.68 -32.88
CA ILE A 146 24.29 28.72 -32.50
C ILE A 146 23.20 29.38 -31.66
N THR A 147 21.95 28.94 -31.82
CA THR A 147 20.86 29.30 -30.92
C THR A 147 20.97 28.48 -29.63
N ILE A 148 20.90 29.16 -28.48
CA ILE A 148 20.82 28.55 -27.16
C ILE A 148 19.40 28.75 -26.64
N HIS A 149 18.69 27.65 -26.43
CA HIS A 149 17.35 27.63 -25.86
C HIS A 149 17.45 27.61 -24.32
N LEU A 150 17.15 28.73 -23.68
CA LEU A 150 17.11 28.86 -22.22
C LEU A 150 15.69 28.58 -21.73
N ILE A 151 15.54 27.77 -20.69
CA ILE A 151 14.22 27.50 -20.13
C ILE A 151 13.76 28.69 -19.28
N CYS A 152 12.48 29.04 -19.41
CA CYS A 152 11.83 30.07 -18.61
C CYS A 152 10.41 29.60 -18.23
N GLY A 153 9.64 30.42 -17.52
CA GLY A 153 8.27 30.07 -17.12
C GLY A 153 7.33 31.26 -17.11
N CYS A 154 6.05 31.00 -17.31
CA CYS A 154 4.97 31.98 -17.31
C CYS A 154 3.80 31.52 -16.43
N LEU A 155 3.16 32.47 -15.73
CA LEU A 155 1.96 32.24 -14.94
C LEU A 155 0.81 33.10 -15.50
N GLU A 156 -0.42 32.66 -15.29
CA GLU A 156 -1.64 33.37 -15.72
C GLU A 156 -2.06 34.48 -14.73
N VAL A 157 -1.29 34.69 -13.65
CA VAL A 157 -1.64 35.55 -12.52
C VAL A 157 -0.86 36.87 -12.61
N ASP A 158 -1.54 37.96 -12.98
CA ASP A 158 -0.96 39.29 -13.19
C ASP A 158 -0.23 39.93 -11.98
N SER A 159 -0.30 39.33 -10.79
CA SER A 159 0.44 39.79 -9.61
C SER A 159 1.76 39.04 -9.36
N GLN A 160 2.09 38.01 -10.15
CA GLN A 160 3.27 37.16 -9.94
C GLN A 160 4.11 36.97 -11.22
N GLU A 161 5.42 36.77 -11.04
CA GLU A 161 6.41 36.57 -12.09
C GLU A 161 7.29 35.38 -11.76
N VAL A 162 7.69 34.57 -12.75
CA VAL A 162 8.57 33.42 -12.53
C VAL A 162 10.04 33.84 -12.65
N ALA A 163 10.85 33.46 -11.67
CA ALA A 163 12.30 33.41 -11.76
C ALA A 163 12.76 31.95 -11.94
N THR A 164 13.57 31.68 -12.95
CA THR A 164 14.22 30.38 -13.16
C THR A 164 15.54 30.40 -12.40
N TYR A 165 15.79 29.35 -11.61
CA TYR A 165 16.92 29.29 -10.67
C TYR A 165 17.59 27.92 -10.69
N THR A 166 18.93 27.88 -10.77
CA THR A 166 19.70 26.63 -10.69
C THR A 166 20.23 26.44 -9.28
N VAL A 167 19.87 25.31 -8.64
CA VAL A 167 20.27 24.97 -7.26
C VAL A 167 21.79 24.89 -7.13
N GLN A 168 22.34 25.69 -6.22
CA GLN A 168 23.77 25.76 -5.89
C GLN A 168 24.12 24.85 -4.71
N GLU A 169 25.43 24.67 -4.49
CA GLU A 169 25.92 23.95 -3.31
C GLU A 169 25.55 24.68 -2.02
N HIS A 170 24.95 23.94 -1.07
CA HIS A 170 24.35 24.42 0.19
C HIS A 170 23.04 25.22 0.09
N ASP A 171 22.36 25.27 -1.07
CA ASP A 171 21.02 25.86 -1.14
C ASP A 171 19.96 25.05 -0.39
N THR A 172 18.89 25.74 0.02
CA THR A 172 17.67 25.15 0.60
C THR A 172 16.44 25.84 0.01
N LEU A 173 15.29 25.16 -0.08
CA LEU A 173 14.07 25.78 -0.62
C LEU A 173 13.62 27.01 0.19
N SER A 174 13.83 27.01 1.51
CA SER A 174 13.60 28.15 2.38
C SER A 174 14.57 29.31 2.11
N GLY A 175 15.85 29.03 1.83
CA GLY A 175 16.83 30.02 1.40
C GLY A 175 16.48 30.65 0.05
N ILE A 176 16.15 29.82 -0.95
CA ILE A 176 15.73 30.27 -2.29
C ILE A 176 14.43 31.10 -2.21
N ALA A 177 13.46 30.67 -1.40
CA ALA A 177 12.23 31.42 -1.17
C ALA A 177 12.48 32.79 -0.53
N ALA A 178 13.35 32.87 0.48
CA ALA A 178 13.73 34.13 1.12
C ALA A 178 14.49 35.05 0.14
N LEU A 179 15.43 34.51 -0.64
CA LEU A 179 16.22 35.23 -1.63
C LEU A 179 15.33 35.87 -2.71
N LEU A 180 14.36 35.11 -3.24
CA LEU A 180 13.53 35.53 -4.38
C LEU A 180 12.16 36.09 -3.98
N SER A 181 11.88 36.30 -2.68
CA SER A 181 10.58 36.76 -2.16
C SER A 181 9.38 35.88 -2.59
N ALA A 182 9.56 34.57 -2.49
CA ALA A 182 8.53 33.55 -2.70
C ALA A 182 8.14 32.89 -1.36
N THR A 183 7.18 31.95 -1.37
CA THR A 183 7.01 30.98 -0.28
C THR A 183 7.45 29.58 -0.71
N VAL A 184 7.88 28.74 0.24
CA VAL A 184 8.34 27.38 -0.04
C VAL A 184 7.24 26.55 -0.73
N ASN A 185 6.01 26.63 -0.22
CA ASN A 185 4.82 26.00 -0.77
C ASN A 185 4.58 26.39 -2.25
N ASP A 186 4.80 27.66 -2.60
CA ASP A 186 4.58 28.12 -3.98
C ASP A 186 5.71 27.67 -4.93
N ILE A 187 6.93 27.48 -4.43
CA ILE A 187 7.99 26.80 -5.19
C ILE A 187 7.62 25.32 -5.37
N GLU A 188 7.14 24.65 -4.32
CA GLU A 188 6.78 23.23 -4.37
C GLU A 188 5.68 22.95 -5.40
N ASN A 189 4.62 23.77 -5.43
CA ASN A 189 3.52 23.65 -6.38
C ASN A 189 3.94 23.89 -7.86
N LEU A 190 5.02 24.63 -8.12
CA LEU A 190 5.54 24.83 -9.48
C LEU A 190 6.61 23.82 -9.89
N ASN A 191 7.07 22.97 -8.96
CA ASN A 191 8.16 22.02 -9.19
C ASN A 191 7.82 20.59 -8.72
N GLU A 192 6.54 20.20 -8.73
CA GLU A 192 5.99 18.91 -8.24
C GLU A 192 6.74 17.64 -8.72
N ARG A 193 7.49 17.71 -9.82
CA ARG A 193 8.31 16.60 -10.36
C ARG A 193 9.70 16.47 -9.72
N LEU A 194 10.14 17.48 -8.98
CA LEU A 194 11.44 17.58 -8.32
C LEU A 194 11.28 17.72 -6.79
N THR A 195 10.42 18.65 -6.36
CA THR A 195 10.27 19.06 -4.96
C THR A 195 9.12 18.33 -4.26
N GLN A 196 9.15 17.00 -4.25
CA GLN A 196 8.17 16.18 -3.52
C GLN A 196 8.48 16.06 -2.02
N ASN A 197 9.60 16.63 -1.57
CA ASN A 197 9.96 16.76 -0.16
C ASN A 197 10.65 18.12 0.07
N PRO A 198 10.18 18.97 1.00
CA PRO A 198 10.76 20.29 1.27
C PRO A 198 12.27 20.30 1.59
N ASN A 199 12.78 19.16 2.06
CA ASN A 199 14.12 19.01 2.63
C ASN A 199 15.15 18.41 1.65
N PHE A 200 14.78 18.23 0.39
CA PHE A 200 15.66 17.58 -0.60
C PHE A 200 15.64 18.31 -1.95
N ILE A 201 16.77 18.94 -2.29
CA ILE A 201 17.10 19.45 -3.62
C ILE A 201 18.56 19.09 -3.94
N ASP A 202 18.82 18.57 -5.14
CA ASP A 202 20.19 18.28 -5.60
C ASP A 202 20.79 19.49 -6.34
N VAL A 203 22.10 19.69 -6.18
CA VAL A 203 22.87 20.72 -6.89
C VAL A 203 22.78 20.51 -8.41
N GLY A 204 22.46 21.57 -9.14
CA GLY A 204 22.24 21.55 -10.59
C GLY A 204 20.82 21.20 -11.02
N TRP A 205 19.85 21.04 -10.11
CA TRP A 205 18.43 21.10 -10.49
C TRP A 205 18.05 22.52 -10.93
N VAL A 206 17.16 22.64 -11.92
CA VAL A 206 16.58 23.92 -12.35
C VAL A 206 15.14 24.01 -11.85
N LEU A 207 14.84 25.04 -11.09
CA LEU A 207 13.57 25.28 -10.40
C LEU A 207 12.89 26.57 -10.88
N PHE A 208 11.56 26.57 -10.86
CA PHE A 208 10.72 27.72 -11.18
C PHE A 208 10.18 28.36 -9.89
N VAL A 209 10.56 29.60 -9.62
CA VAL A 209 10.26 30.29 -8.34
C VAL A 209 9.30 31.45 -8.59
N PRO A 210 8.08 31.44 -8.01
CA PRO A 210 7.10 32.51 -8.20
C PRO A 210 7.34 33.67 -7.24
N ARG A 211 7.50 34.89 -7.77
CA ARG A 211 7.73 36.13 -7.01
C ARG A 211 6.55 37.09 -7.18
N GLU A 212 6.11 37.72 -6.09
CA GLU A 212 5.14 38.83 -6.14
C GLU A 212 5.72 40.05 -6.87
N ARG A 213 4.93 40.71 -7.72
CA ARG A 213 5.25 42.05 -8.24
C ARG A 213 5.27 43.08 -7.11
N GLU A 214 6.30 43.92 -7.06
CA GLU A 214 6.47 44.89 -5.98
C GLU A 214 5.39 45.99 -6.03
N GLY A 215 4.45 45.92 -5.09
CA GLY A 215 3.38 46.92 -4.93
C GLY A 215 2.29 46.52 -3.93
N ILE A 216 2.03 45.21 -3.73
CA ILE A 216 0.85 44.73 -2.98
C ILE A 216 1.11 44.55 -1.47
N LYS A 217 2.38 44.46 -1.04
CA LYS A 217 2.79 44.16 0.36
C LYS A 217 2.24 45.11 1.44
N ALA A 218 1.84 46.33 1.08
CA ALA A 218 1.33 47.34 2.03
C ALA A 218 -0.04 47.01 2.66
N SER A 219 -0.88 46.19 2.02
CA SER A 219 -2.26 45.95 2.46
C SER A 219 -2.38 44.96 3.64
N ARG A 220 -1.70 43.81 3.54
CA ARG A 220 -1.92 42.67 4.47
C ARG A 220 -1.39 42.90 5.89
N GLN A 221 -0.36 43.73 6.08
CA GLN A 221 0.27 43.91 7.40
C GLN A 221 -0.59 44.70 8.40
N ALA A 222 -1.48 45.58 7.93
CA ALA A 222 -2.30 46.42 8.79
C ALA A 222 -3.36 45.65 9.59
N ALA A 223 -3.98 44.63 8.99
CA ALA A 223 -5.08 43.88 9.61
C ALA A 223 -4.63 43.06 10.83
N SER A 224 -3.49 42.37 10.73
CA SER A 224 -2.95 41.50 11.78
C SER A 224 -2.60 42.27 13.06
N LEU A 225 -2.07 43.50 12.93
CA LEU A 225 -1.66 44.34 14.06
C LEU A 225 -2.86 44.73 14.95
N ILE A 226 -4.04 44.98 14.36
CA ILE A 226 -5.23 45.40 15.12
C ILE A 226 -5.72 44.28 16.06
N ALA A 227 -5.74 43.03 15.58
CA ALA A 227 -6.12 41.87 16.38
C ALA A 227 -5.12 41.60 17.52
N ILE A 228 -3.81 41.73 17.23
CA ILE A 228 -2.73 41.57 18.22
C ILE A 228 -2.84 42.64 19.31
N CYS A 229 -3.05 43.91 18.95
CA CYS A 229 -3.23 45.00 19.91
C CYS A 229 -4.43 44.79 20.85
N ALA A 230 -5.55 44.27 20.35
CA ALA A 230 -6.72 43.96 21.19
C ALA A 230 -6.43 42.85 22.22
N PHE A 231 -5.73 41.79 21.80
CA PHE A 231 -5.34 40.69 22.69
C PHE A 231 -4.32 41.14 23.75
N ILE A 232 -3.32 41.93 23.33
CA ILE A 232 -2.32 42.55 24.22
C ILE A 232 -2.99 43.49 25.24
N PHE A 233 -3.98 44.31 24.85
CA PHE A 233 -4.69 45.19 25.79
C PHE A 233 -5.42 44.39 26.89
N PHE A 234 -6.02 43.25 26.54
CA PHE A 234 -6.67 42.37 27.52
C PHE A 234 -5.66 41.70 28.46
N TYR A 235 -4.51 41.27 27.92
CA TYR A 235 -3.44 40.61 28.68
C TYR A 235 -2.70 41.59 29.63
N LEU A 236 -2.34 42.78 29.15
CA LEU A 236 -1.68 43.82 29.93
C LEU A 236 -2.58 44.39 31.04
N ARG A 237 -3.91 44.35 30.89
CA ARG A 237 -4.84 44.71 31.98
C ARG A 237 -4.80 43.70 33.15
N ARG A 238 -4.37 42.45 32.91
CA ARG A 238 -4.27 41.39 33.93
C ARG A 238 -2.92 41.36 34.66
N ASN A 239 -1.82 41.70 33.98
CA ASN A 239 -0.46 41.62 34.52
C ASN A 239 0.17 42.96 34.96
N ARG A 240 -0.61 44.03 35.15
CA ARG A 240 -0.14 45.26 35.83
C ARG A 240 0.02 45.07 37.36
N ASN A 241 0.78 44.05 37.77
CA ASN A 241 1.18 43.86 39.17
C ASN A 241 2.46 43.01 39.33
N HIS A 242 3.53 43.39 38.64
CA HIS A 242 4.88 43.49 39.24
C HIS A 242 5.85 44.26 38.32
N GLN A 243 6.28 45.44 38.77
CA GLN A 243 7.47 46.17 38.30
C GLN A 243 8.72 45.61 39.02
N SER A 244 9.98 45.81 38.61
CA SER A 244 10.67 46.32 37.39
C SER A 244 12.16 45.87 37.50
N ARG A 245 13.04 45.91 36.49
CA ARG A 245 13.75 47.09 35.91
C ARG A 245 14.75 46.66 34.80
N GLU A 246 15.10 47.62 33.93
CA GLU A 246 16.43 48.05 33.41
C GLU A 246 17.62 47.03 33.36
N GLU A 247 18.54 47.00 32.38
CA GLU A 247 18.77 47.83 31.17
C GLU A 247 19.66 47.11 30.10
N ASP A 248 19.99 47.80 28.99
CA ASP A 248 20.64 47.32 27.74
C ASP A 248 21.97 48.10 27.49
N PRO A 249 22.77 48.01 26.39
CA PRO A 249 23.40 46.89 25.64
C PRO A 249 24.93 47.12 25.33
N LYS A 250 25.52 46.36 24.36
CA LYS A 250 26.72 46.65 23.49
C LYS A 250 28.14 46.42 24.10
N VAL A 251 29.25 46.15 23.36
CA VAL A 251 29.50 45.84 21.92
C VAL A 251 30.85 45.09 21.68
N VAL A 252 30.81 43.94 20.96
CA VAL A 252 31.89 43.26 20.15
C VAL A 252 33.33 43.21 20.81
N SER A 253 34.55 43.16 20.21
CA SER A 253 35.10 43.02 18.83
C SER A 253 36.43 42.21 18.70
N ARG A 254 36.58 41.51 17.54
CA ARG A 254 37.78 40.99 16.79
C ARG A 254 39.06 40.53 17.55
N VAL A 255 39.58 39.29 17.49
CA VAL A 255 39.91 38.33 16.38
C VAL A 255 41.27 38.58 15.67
N GLN A 256 42.24 37.64 15.78
CA GLN A 256 42.96 37.02 14.64
C GLN A 256 43.97 35.88 15.00
N SER A 257 44.24 35.02 13.99
CA SER A 257 45.36 34.04 13.85
C SER A 257 45.39 32.75 14.72
N ALA A 258 45.98 31.62 14.28
CA ALA A 258 46.11 31.05 12.91
C ALA A 258 46.52 29.55 12.96
N ASN A 259 45.90 28.74 12.08
CA ASN A 259 46.39 27.46 11.52
C ASN A 259 47.11 26.41 12.41
N ARG A 260 46.37 25.38 12.83
CA ARG A 260 46.69 23.99 12.47
C ARG A 260 45.46 23.33 11.88
N VAL A 261 45.61 22.60 10.78
CA VAL A 261 44.51 21.85 10.15
C VAL A 261 44.46 20.47 10.78
N SER A 262 43.35 20.17 11.46
CA SER A 262 42.96 18.81 11.88
C SER A 262 41.65 18.43 11.16
N LEU A 263 41.09 17.24 11.42
CA LEU A 263 40.04 16.67 10.56
C LEU A 263 38.63 17.26 10.77
N GLN A 264 38.51 18.32 11.56
CA GLN A 264 37.25 19.01 11.86
C GLN A 264 36.51 19.56 10.63
N GLN A 265 37.19 19.72 9.49
CA GLN A 265 36.65 20.42 8.32
C GLN A 265 35.62 19.63 7.48
N TYR A 266 35.23 18.42 7.92
CA TYR A 266 34.17 17.61 7.27
C TYR A 266 32.97 17.27 8.18
N LEU A 267 33.00 17.66 9.46
CA LEU A 267 31.89 17.47 10.40
C LEU A 267 31.80 18.69 11.31
N HIS A 268 30.93 19.64 10.95
CA HIS A 268 30.79 20.85 11.74
C HIS A 268 30.08 20.53 13.07
N LYS A 269 30.77 20.76 14.19
CA LYS A 269 30.25 20.47 15.53
C LYS A 269 28.90 21.15 15.79
N GLN A 270 28.71 22.34 15.20
CA GLN A 270 27.48 23.12 15.26
C GLN A 270 26.28 22.45 14.56
N ASP A 271 26.45 21.67 13.49
CA ASP A 271 25.32 21.01 12.83
C ASP A 271 24.74 19.88 13.71
N ILE A 272 25.61 19.13 14.39
CA ILE A 272 25.19 18.10 15.35
C ILE A 272 24.60 18.77 16.59
N GLU A 273 25.25 19.79 17.13
CA GLU A 273 24.75 20.53 18.31
C GLU A 273 23.45 21.30 18.03
N ALA A 274 23.19 21.76 16.80
CA ALA A 274 21.93 22.40 16.40
C ALA A 274 20.80 21.38 16.13
N THR A 275 21.10 20.21 15.56
CA THR A 275 20.09 19.20 15.22
C THR A 275 19.47 18.53 16.46
N PHE A 276 20.18 18.51 17.60
CA PHE A 276 19.84 17.69 18.77
C PHE A 276 19.64 18.46 20.10
N GLN A 277 19.28 19.77 20.06
CA GLN A 277 19.12 20.67 21.23
C GLN A 277 18.06 20.29 22.30
N SER A 278 17.56 19.06 22.33
CA SER A 278 16.49 18.59 23.23
C SER A 278 16.68 17.14 23.73
N GLU A 279 17.71 16.41 23.27
CA GLU A 279 17.88 14.97 23.53
C GLU A 279 19.12 14.68 24.39
N ARG A 280 19.08 13.56 25.13
CA ARG A 280 19.73 13.42 26.47
C ARG A 280 21.22 13.02 26.49
N LEU A 281 21.94 13.15 25.38
CA LEU A 281 23.24 12.48 25.19
C LEU A 281 24.44 13.32 25.64
N VAL A 282 25.51 12.63 26.04
CA VAL A 282 26.78 13.25 26.43
C VAL A 282 27.78 13.20 25.27
N THR A 283 28.31 14.36 24.89
CA THR A 283 29.46 14.46 23.98
C THR A 283 30.74 14.30 24.80
N TYR A 284 31.52 13.26 24.53
CA TYR A 284 32.79 12.98 25.22
C TYR A 284 33.99 13.56 24.46
N SER A 285 35.06 13.89 25.17
CA SER A 285 36.32 14.34 24.57
C SER A 285 37.13 13.17 24.01
N LEU A 286 38.10 13.45 23.12
CA LEU A 286 38.98 12.40 22.59
C LEU A 286 39.86 11.80 23.70
N GLU A 287 40.31 12.65 24.62
CA GLU A 287 41.13 12.31 25.78
C GLU A 287 40.38 11.34 26.71
N GLU A 288 39.11 11.63 27.04
CA GLU A 288 38.25 10.73 27.82
C GLU A 288 38.13 9.34 27.17
N ILE A 289 38.03 9.28 25.84
CA ILE A 289 37.95 8.02 25.08
C ILE A 289 39.29 7.27 25.05
N TYR A 290 40.41 7.97 24.88
CA TYR A 290 41.74 7.35 24.94
C TYR A 290 42.07 6.82 26.35
N GLU A 291 41.74 7.57 27.40
CA GLU A 291 41.92 7.11 28.79
C GLU A 291 41.05 5.87 29.08
N ALA A 292 39.75 5.94 28.79
CA ALA A 292 38.82 4.85 29.03
C ALA A 292 39.18 3.54 28.29
N THR A 293 39.75 3.64 27.08
CA THR A 293 40.19 2.49 26.27
C THR A 293 41.66 2.12 26.45
N SER A 294 42.40 2.80 27.33
CA SER A 294 43.86 2.65 27.47
C SER A 294 44.61 2.78 26.12
N ASN A 295 44.25 3.79 25.33
CA ASN A 295 44.72 4.05 23.96
C ASN A 295 44.33 2.96 22.93
N PHE A 296 43.12 2.42 23.02
CA PHE A 296 42.63 1.30 22.19
C PHE A 296 43.49 0.04 22.28
N ASP A 297 43.84 -0.35 23.51
CA ASP A 297 44.57 -1.59 23.79
C ASP A 297 43.78 -2.80 23.23
N GLU A 298 44.44 -3.65 22.44
CA GLU A 298 43.81 -4.83 21.83
C GLU A 298 43.35 -5.85 22.90
N SER A 299 43.90 -5.85 24.11
CA SER A 299 43.40 -6.65 25.24
C SER A 299 42.02 -6.20 25.77
N ARG A 300 41.59 -4.97 25.43
CA ARG A 300 40.25 -4.43 25.72
C ARG A 300 39.28 -4.55 24.55
N LYS A 301 39.70 -5.15 23.43
CA LYS A 301 38.87 -5.29 22.22
C LYS A 301 37.87 -6.42 22.38
N ILE A 302 36.58 -6.07 22.40
CA ILE A 302 35.47 -7.00 22.65
C ILE A 302 34.75 -7.44 21.36
N GLY A 303 35.06 -6.84 20.21
CA GLY A 303 34.56 -7.28 18.91
C GLY A 303 35.09 -6.47 17.74
N GLU A 304 35.01 -7.04 16.54
CA GLU A 304 35.39 -6.39 15.27
C GLU A 304 34.44 -6.86 14.16
N GLY A 305 34.06 -5.96 13.25
CA GLY A 305 33.14 -6.28 12.16
C GLY A 305 33.07 -5.19 11.09
N GLY A 306 32.18 -5.37 10.10
CA GLY A 306 32.10 -4.54 8.88
C GLY A 306 31.75 -3.05 9.06
N TYR A 307 31.60 -2.57 10.29
CA TYR A 307 31.37 -1.17 10.66
C TYR A 307 32.48 -0.54 11.50
N GLY A 308 33.31 -1.36 12.17
CA GLY A 308 34.35 -0.89 13.09
C GLY A 308 34.76 -1.93 14.13
N SER A 309 35.54 -1.49 15.12
CA SER A 309 36.00 -2.29 16.26
C SER A 309 35.39 -1.76 17.56
N VAL A 310 35.02 -2.64 18.48
CA VAL A 310 34.42 -2.29 19.77
C VAL A 310 35.38 -2.62 20.90
N TYR A 311 35.56 -1.69 21.82
CA TYR A 311 36.45 -1.81 22.98
C TYR A 311 35.68 -1.61 24.29
N SER A 312 36.00 -2.39 25.32
CA SER A 312 35.54 -2.15 26.69
C SER A 312 36.36 -1.03 27.32
N GLY A 313 35.67 -0.08 27.97
CA GLY A 313 36.32 0.97 28.74
C GLY A 313 35.49 1.38 29.95
N THR A 314 36.02 2.30 30.75
CA THR A 314 35.33 2.85 31.93
C THR A 314 35.36 4.37 31.84
N LEU A 315 34.17 5.00 31.77
CA LEU A 315 34.00 6.45 31.71
C LEU A 315 33.24 6.91 32.95
N LYS A 316 33.85 7.79 33.77
CA LYS A 316 33.21 8.40 34.96
C LYS A 316 32.58 7.32 35.88
N GLU A 317 33.38 6.30 36.20
CA GLU A 317 33.03 5.12 37.02
C GLU A 317 31.94 4.18 36.43
N ARG A 318 31.48 4.40 35.19
CA ARG A 318 30.56 3.51 34.46
C ARG A 318 31.31 2.69 33.41
N ASP A 319 31.07 1.37 33.38
CA ASP A 319 31.54 0.49 32.31
C ASP A 319 30.79 0.77 31.00
N VAL A 320 31.54 0.92 29.90
CA VAL A 320 31.05 1.30 28.57
C VAL A 320 31.62 0.43 27.46
N ALA A 321 30.86 0.28 26.38
CA ALA A 321 31.33 -0.27 25.11
C ALA A 321 31.53 0.88 24.11
N ILE A 322 32.75 1.03 23.57
CA ILE A 322 33.14 2.12 22.68
C ILE A 322 33.38 1.57 21.28
N LYS A 323 32.46 1.86 20.35
CA LYS A 323 32.47 1.43 18.95
C LYS A 323 33.23 2.47 18.10
N LYS A 324 34.47 2.14 17.72
CA LYS A 324 35.33 2.93 16.83
C LYS A 324 34.95 2.62 15.38
N MET A 325 34.21 3.53 14.76
CA MET A 325 33.71 3.40 13.39
C MET A 325 34.84 3.54 12.37
N MET A 326 34.78 2.76 11.28
CA MET A 326 35.64 2.98 10.12
C MET A 326 35.32 4.31 9.43
N SER A 327 36.35 4.98 8.89
CA SER A 327 36.23 6.31 8.26
C SER A 327 35.27 6.37 7.06
N SER A 328 34.99 5.23 6.41
CA SER A 328 34.02 5.10 5.31
C SER A 328 32.56 4.91 5.76
N LYS A 329 32.28 4.89 7.07
CA LYS A 329 30.98 4.51 7.67
C LYS A 329 30.22 5.65 8.36
N SER A 330 30.40 6.87 7.88
CA SER A 330 29.72 8.06 8.41
C SER A 330 28.19 8.04 8.28
N LYS A 331 27.64 7.39 7.25
CA LYS A 331 26.18 7.27 7.06
C LYS A 331 25.54 6.36 8.10
N GLU A 332 26.16 5.22 8.37
CA GLU A 332 25.68 4.27 9.38
C GLU A 332 25.84 4.82 10.81
N PHE A 333 26.92 5.57 11.09
CA PHE A 333 27.06 6.34 12.34
C PHE A 333 25.89 7.33 12.55
N LEU A 334 25.54 8.12 11.53
CA LEU A 334 24.44 9.08 11.61
C LEU A 334 23.06 8.41 11.70
N ALA A 335 22.87 7.26 11.05
CA ALA A 335 21.64 6.48 11.18
C ALA A 335 21.47 5.93 12.61
N GLU A 336 22.51 5.29 13.15
CA GLU A 336 22.50 4.69 14.48
C GLU A 336 22.27 5.74 15.57
N LEU A 337 22.94 6.90 15.49
CA LEU A 337 22.71 8.04 16.37
C LEU A 337 21.27 8.59 16.24
N LYS A 338 20.79 8.86 15.02
CA LYS A 338 19.43 9.39 14.77
C LYS A 338 18.31 8.48 15.28
N VAL A 339 18.55 7.16 15.37
CA VAL A 339 17.61 6.18 15.96
C VAL A 339 17.76 6.13 17.48
N LEU A 340 18.95 5.85 17.99
CA LEU A 340 19.17 5.56 19.42
C LEU A 340 18.99 6.79 20.33
N CYS A 341 19.13 8.03 19.83
CA CYS A 341 18.74 9.22 20.59
C CYS A 341 17.24 9.23 20.97
N LYS A 342 16.39 8.47 20.25
CA LYS A 342 14.93 8.58 20.28
C LYS A 342 14.20 7.32 20.75
N ILE A 343 14.93 6.22 20.95
CA ILE A 343 14.38 4.93 21.39
C ILE A 343 15.04 4.52 22.71
N HIS A 344 14.25 4.22 23.74
CA HIS A 344 14.73 3.91 25.09
C HIS A 344 13.85 2.80 25.69
N HIS A 345 14.39 1.57 25.80
CA HIS A 345 13.64 0.41 26.28
C HIS A 345 14.56 -0.60 26.95
N ILE A 346 14.05 -1.37 27.94
CA ILE A 346 14.84 -2.32 28.72
C ILE A 346 15.46 -3.44 27.88
N ASN A 347 14.85 -3.78 26.74
CA ASN A 347 15.35 -4.78 25.79
C ASN A 347 16.04 -4.18 24.54
N VAL A 348 16.52 -2.94 24.63
CA VAL A 348 17.34 -2.27 23.61
C VAL A 348 18.60 -1.71 24.29
N VAL A 349 19.75 -1.73 23.62
CA VAL A 349 21.01 -1.20 24.19
C VAL A 349 20.99 0.33 24.22
N GLU A 350 21.28 0.91 25.39
CA GLU A 350 21.37 2.36 25.61
C GLU A 350 22.64 2.96 24.94
N LEU A 351 22.44 3.96 24.07
CA LEU A 351 23.50 4.85 23.61
C LEU A 351 23.67 5.99 24.62
N ILE A 352 24.80 6.01 25.32
CA ILE A 352 25.12 7.00 26.36
C ILE A 352 25.61 8.31 25.73
N GLY A 353 26.33 8.21 24.61
CA GLY A 353 26.95 9.36 23.99
C GLY A 353 27.73 9.06 22.72
N TYR A 354 28.39 10.09 22.21
CA TYR A 354 29.28 10.01 21.04
C TYR A 354 30.55 10.85 21.26
N ALA A 355 31.58 10.56 20.47
CA ALA A 355 32.76 11.42 20.34
C ALA A 355 33.21 11.48 18.88
N THR A 356 33.75 12.63 18.48
CA THR A 356 34.24 12.90 17.12
C THR A 356 35.74 13.20 17.19
N GLY A 357 36.57 12.40 16.53
CA GLY A 357 38.02 12.58 16.52
C GLY A 357 38.61 12.81 15.14
N ASP A 358 39.88 13.24 15.10
CA ASP A 358 40.63 13.62 13.89
C ASP A 358 40.92 12.50 12.87
N ASN A 359 40.22 11.35 12.93
CA ASN A 359 40.30 10.25 11.94
C ASN A 359 39.13 9.26 12.05
N HIS A 360 38.39 9.23 13.16
CA HIS A 360 37.39 8.21 13.47
C HIS A 360 36.21 8.82 14.25
N LEU A 361 35.06 8.15 14.17
CA LEU A 361 33.85 8.47 14.94
C LEU A 361 33.61 7.38 15.98
N TYR A 362 33.11 7.77 17.14
CA TYR A 362 32.93 6.88 18.29
C TYR A 362 31.51 6.95 18.81
N LEU A 363 30.89 5.78 18.99
CA LEU A 363 29.60 5.62 19.68
C LEU A 363 29.85 4.91 21.01
N ILE A 364 29.28 5.45 22.09
CA ILE A 364 29.50 5.00 23.47
C ILE A 364 28.19 4.43 24.00
N TYR A 365 28.18 3.12 24.28
CA TYR A 365 27.02 2.37 24.78
C TYR A 365 27.26 1.89 26.21
N GLU A 366 26.19 1.45 26.88
CA GLU A 366 26.33 0.62 28.07
C GLU A 366 27.12 -0.67 27.78
N TYR A 367 27.97 -1.10 28.73
CA TYR A 367 28.69 -2.36 28.60
C TYR A 367 27.82 -3.57 28.99
N ILE A 368 27.60 -4.49 28.03
CA ILE A 368 26.75 -5.68 28.21
C ILE A 368 27.64 -6.90 28.49
N LYS A 369 27.65 -7.32 29.77
CA LYS A 369 28.72 -8.16 30.34
C LYS A 369 28.84 -9.59 29.78
N ASN A 370 27.75 -10.23 29.33
CA ASN A 370 27.79 -11.63 28.88
C ASN A 370 27.90 -11.77 27.34
N GLY A 371 28.25 -10.71 26.60
CA GLY A 371 28.49 -10.80 25.16
C GLY A 371 27.24 -11.05 24.33
N SER A 372 27.38 -11.69 23.16
CA SER A 372 26.28 -11.95 22.22
C SER A 372 25.66 -13.34 22.39
N LEU A 373 24.38 -13.48 22.02
CA LEU A 373 23.68 -14.76 22.01
C LEU A 373 24.34 -15.80 21.09
N ASN A 374 24.94 -15.36 19.97
CA ASN A 374 25.77 -16.19 19.09
C ASN A 374 26.95 -16.84 19.85
N ASP A 375 27.44 -16.24 20.92
CA ASP A 375 28.55 -16.78 21.72
C ASP A 375 28.12 -17.80 22.77
N HIS A 376 26.85 -17.78 23.15
CA HIS A 376 26.25 -18.72 24.08
C HIS A 376 25.58 -19.93 23.41
N LEU A 377 25.18 -19.78 22.15
CA LEU A 377 24.70 -20.88 21.31
C LEU A 377 25.85 -21.60 20.60
N HIS A 378 26.73 -20.84 19.95
CA HIS A 378 27.73 -21.42 19.05
C HIS A 378 29.11 -21.49 19.69
N ASP A 379 29.51 -22.72 20.01
CA ASP A 379 30.77 -23.12 20.63
C ASP A 379 31.02 -22.56 22.06
N PRO A 380 30.02 -22.55 22.97
CA PRO A 380 30.07 -21.80 24.23
C PRO A 380 31.23 -22.19 25.16
N LEU A 381 31.56 -23.49 25.24
CA LEU A 381 32.66 -23.97 26.09
C LEU A 381 34.03 -23.46 25.65
N LEU A 382 34.25 -23.22 24.34
CA LEU A 382 35.48 -22.62 23.82
C LEU A 382 35.56 -21.11 24.10
N LYS A 383 34.42 -20.49 24.43
CA LYS A 383 34.28 -19.06 24.77
C LYS A 383 34.14 -18.80 26.27
N GLY A 384 34.25 -19.85 27.10
CA GLY A 384 34.13 -19.77 28.57
C GLY A 384 32.71 -19.73 29.12
N TYR A 385 31.69 -19.93 28.28
CA TYR A 385 30.28 -19.92 28.70
C TYR A 385 29.73 -21.33 28.97
N SER A 386 28.78 -21.44 29.90
CA SER A 386 27.96 -22.63 30.06
C SER A 386 26.83 -22.65 29.02
N PRO A 387 26.46 -23.82 28.45
CA PRO A 387 25.35 -23.90 27.49
C PRO A 387 24.03 -23.39 28.09
N LEU A 388 23.34 -22.49 27.36
CA LEU A 388 22.10 -21.89 27.84
C LEU A 388 21.00 -22.93 28.08
N SER A 389 20.46 -22.94 29.29
CA SER A 389 19.29 -23.74 29.65
C SER A 389 18.05 -23.30 28.85
N TRP A 390 17.11 -24.21 28.68
CA TRP A 390 15.88 -23.93 27.95
C TRP A 390 15.10 -22.72 28.50
N THR A 391 15.02 -22.57 29.82
CA THR A 391 14.38 -21.43 30.47
C THR A 391 15.08 -20.11 30.14
N ALA A 392 16.42 -20.09 30.09
CA ALA A 392 17.17 -18.92 29.67
C ALA A 392 16.90 -18.59 28.19
N ARG A 393 16.95 -19.57 27.29
CA ARG A 393 16.63 -19.38 25.86
C ARG A 393 15.21 -18.84 25.63
N SER A 394 14.24 -19.33 26.40
CA SER A 394 12.85 -18.86 26.37
C SER A 394 12.70 -17.40 26.82
N LEU A 395 13.41 -17.00 27.89
CA LEU A 395 13.41 -15.61 28.38
C LEU A 395 14.12 -14.67 27.39
N ILE A 396 15.25 -15.11 26.83
CA ILE A 396 16.00 -14.39 25.80
C ILE A 396 15.15 -14.14 24.56
N ALA A 397 14.38 -15.15 24.10
CA ALA A 397 13.44 -15.00 22.99
C ALA A 397 12.36 -13.95 23.30
N LEU A 398 11.72 -14.02 24.47
CA LEU A 398 10.68 -13.08 24.88
C LEU A 398 11.21 -11.64 25.02
N ASP A 399 12.41 -11.48 25.56
CA ASP A 399 13.08 -10.19 25.71
C ASP A 399 13.45 -9.58 24.35
N ALA A 400 14.05 -10.37 23.44
CA ALA A 400 14.37 -9.91 22.09
C ALA A 400 13.11 -9.54 21.29
N ALA A 401 12.03 -10.34 21.40
CA ALA A 401 10.74 -10.04 20.78
C ALA A 401 10.18 -8.69 21.24
N ARG A 402 10.21 -8.39 22.55
CA ARG A 402 9.81 -7.09 23.11
C ARG A 402 10.69 -5.93 22.65
N GLY A 403 11.98 -6.17 22.45
CA GLY A 403 12.89 -5.18 21.86
C GLY A 403 12.48 -4.79 20.43
N ILE A 404 12.06 -5.77 19.62
CA ILE A 404 11.63 -5.60 18.23
C ILE A 404 10.23 -4.97 18.16
N GLU A 405 9.27 -5.49 18.92
CA GLU A 405 7.90 -4.95 19.07
C GLU A 405 7.90 -3.48 19.49
N TYR A 406 8.82 -3.10 20.38
CA TYR A 406 8.96 -1.72 20.84
C TYR A 406 9.34 -0.76 19.69
N ILE A 407 10.35 -1.10 18.88
CA ILE A 407 10.84 -0.25 17.78
C ILE A 407 9.92 -0.24 16.55
N HIS A 408 9.07 -1.26 16.40
CA HIS A 408 8.04 -1.30 15.34
C HIS A 408 6.85 -0.40 15.71
N ASP A 409 6.21 -0.67 16.85
CA ASP A 409 4.85 -0.17 17.12
C ASP A 409 4.74 0.77 18.34
N HIS A 410 5.67 0.73 19.30
CA HIS A 410 5.58 1.56 20.52
C HIS A 410 6.40 2.86 20.49
N THR A 411 7.25 3.06 19.48
CA THR A 411 7.92 4.34 19.20
C THR A 411 6.98 5.35 18.52
N LYS A 412 7.34 6.65 18.50
CA LYS A 412 6.53 7.70 17.83
C LYS A 412 6.42 7.53 16.32
N ALA A 413 7.44 6.95 15.71
CA ALA A 413 7.51 6.57 14.30
C ALA A 413 8.10 5.16 14.21
N ARG A 414 7.76 4.40 13.16
CA ARG A 414 8.15 2.99 13.04
C ARG A 414 9.61 2.89 12.56
N TYR A 415 10.41 2.05 13.21
CA TYR A 415 11.79 1.77 12.81
C TYR A 415 11.92 0.30 12.41
N VAL A 416 12.54 0.02 11.26
CA VAL A 416 12.87 -1.35 10.82
C VAL A 416 14.39 -1.51 10.91
N HIS A 417 14.85 -2.53 11.62
CA HIS A 417 16.23 -2.72 12.06
C HIS A 417 17.15 -3.26 10.96
N ARG A 418 16.64 -4.18 10.14
CA ARG A 418 17.24 -4.72 8.90
C ARG A 418 18.51 -5.55 9.10
N ASP A 419 18.82 -5.94 10.35
CA ASP A 419 19.95 -6.82 10.67
C ASP A 419 19.77 -7.56 12.03
N ILE A 420 18.55 -8.05 12.29
CA ILE A 420 18.26 -8.91 13.45
C ILE A 420 18.96 -10.27 13.27
N LYS A 421 19.79 -10.66 14.23
CA LYS A 421 20.60 -11.90 14.23
C LYS A 421 21.16 -12.17 15.62
N THR A 422 21.61 -13.40 15.88
CA THR A 422 22.12 -13.80 17.21
C THR A 422 23.39 -13.08 17.65
N SER A 423 24.19 -12.47 16.76
CA SER A 423 25.30 -11.60 17.17
C SER A 423 24.87 -10.22 17.65
N ASN A 424 23.68 -9.76 17.25
CA ASN A 424 23.14 -8.42 17.54
C ASN A 424 22.10 -8.44 18.68
N ILE A 425 22.01 -9.57 19.38
CA ILE A 425 21.25 -9.75 20.60
C ILE A 425 22.27 -10.00 21.72
N LEU A 426 22.43 -9.02 22.59
CA LEU A 426 23.42 -9.05 23.68
C LEU A 426 22.75 -9.46 25.00
N LEU A 427 23.52 -10.12 25.87
CA LEU A 427 23.02 -10.69 27.14
C LEU A 427 23.56 -9.94 28.35
N ASP A 428 22.66 -9.43 29.19
CA ASP A 428 23.03 -8.74 30.44
C ASP A 428 23.48 -9.71 31.55
N GLN A 429 23.85 -9.18 32.72
CA GLN A 429 24.33 -9.97 33.85
C GLN A 429 23.29 -10.98 34.39
N GLY A 430 22.00 -10.80 34.10
CA GLY A 430 20.91 -11.73 34.41
C GLY A 430 20.48 -12.62 33.22
N LEU A 431 21.27 -12.67 32.15
CA LEU A 431 20.96 -13.32 30.86
C LEU A 431 19.68 -12.80 30.20
N ARG A 432 19.33 -11.52 30.44
CA ARG A 432 18.23 -10.83 29.77
C ARG A 432 18.73 -10.26 28.44
N ALA A 433 17.89 -10.30 27.42
CA ALA A 433 18.29 -9.92 26.07
C ALA A 433 18.08 -8.43 25.78
N LYS A 434 19.04 -7.82 25.08
CA LYS A 434 18.95 -6.48 24.48
C LYS A 434 19.32 -6.50 22.99
N VAL A 435 18.51 -5.83 22.16
CA VAL A 435 18.75 -5.66 20.72
C VAL A 435 19.76 -4.51 20.48
N ALA A 436 20.70 -4.70 19.56
CA ALA A 436 21.86 -3.83 19.34
C ALA A 436 22.23 -3.65 17.84
N ASP A 437 23.12 -2.69 17.57
CA ASP A 437 23.70 -2.37 16.24
C ASP A 437 22.69 -1.84 15.21
N PHE A 438 22.22 -0.61 15.44
CA PHE A 438 21.19 0.06 14.62
C PHE A 438 21.75 0.75 13.37
N GLY A 439 23.00 0.46 12.96
CA GLY A 439 23.68 1.09 11.82
C GLY A 439 23.01 0.85 10.45
N LEU A 440 22.13 -0.15 10.33
CA LEU A 440 21.30 -0.40 9.14
C LEU A 440 19.83 0.01 9.30
N ALA A 441 19.41 0.49 10.48
CA ALA A 441 18.02 0.76 10.76
C ALA A 441 17.47 1.93 9.91
N ARG A 442 16.18 1.87 9.55
CA ARG A 442 15.48 2.91 8.80
C ARG A 442 14.17 3.31 9.45
N LEU A 443 13.85 4.60 9.31
CA LEU A 443 12.53 5.15 9.59
C LEU A 443 11.54 4.72 8.51
N VAL A 444 10.34 4.34 8.92
CA VAL A 444 9.19 4.02 8.08
C VAL A 444 8.01 4.83 8.60
N GLU A 445 7.29 5.51 7.71
CA GLU A 445 6.12 6.29 8.12
C GLU A 445 4.92 5.37 8.44
N ARG A 446 3.99 5.88 9.25
CA ARG A 446 2.81 5.12 9.69
C ARG A 446 1.55 5.41 8.85
N SER A 447 1.73 6.16 7.76
CA SER A 447 0.66 6.74 6.95
C SER A 447 -0.08 5.69 6.12
N ASN A 448 0.67 4.91 5.33
CA ASN A 448 0.20 3.87 4.43
C ASN A 448 1.09 2.62 4.60
N GLU A 449 0.56 1.42 4.37
CA GLU A 449 1.35 0.18 4.28
C GLU A 449 1.96 0.01 2.87
N GLU A 450 2.61 1.06 2.37
CA GLU A 450 3.27 1.08 1.05
C GLU A 450 4.70 0.55 1.16
N ASP A 451 5.03 -0.45 0.35
CA ASP A 451 6.31 -1.14 0.39
C ASP A 451 7.47 -0.23 -0.05
N ILE A 452 8.36 0.10 0.88
CA ILE A 452 9.55 0.90 0.58
C ILE A 452 10.53 0.07 -0.26
N VAL A 453 10.58 0.35 -1.56
CA VAL A 453 11.59 -0.20 -2.48
C VAL A 453 13.00 0.22 -2.03
N ALA A 454 13.84 -0.75 -1.71
CA ALA A 454 15.21 -0.52 -1.29
C ALA A 454 16.08 -0.10 -2.46
N THR A 455 16.73 1.06 -2.35
CA THR A 455 17.81 1.47 -3.28
C THR A 455 19.05 0.57 -3.22
N ARG A 456 19.12 -0.37 -2.26
CA ARG A 456 20.17 -1.39 -2.13
C ARG A 456 19.78 -2.50 -1.14
N LEU A 457 19.97 -3.76 -1.53
CA LEU A 457 19.90 -4.92 -0.63
C LEU A 457 21.03 -4.86 0.42
N VAL A 458 20.68 -5.00 1.70
CA VAL A 458 21.59 -5.06 2.86
C VAL A 458 20.99 -5.98 3.94
N GLY A 459 21.82 -6.40 4.90
CA GLY A 459 21.48 -7.36 5.95
C GLY A 459 22.44 -8.55 5.93
N THR A 460 22.39 -9.42 6.95
CA THR A 460 23.28 -10.58 7.06
C THR A 460 22.72 -11.82 6.33
N PRO A 461 23.46 -12.42 5.37
CA PRO A 461 23.03 -13.65 4.68
C PRO A 461 22.64 -14.77 5.66
N GLY A 462 21.54 -15.46 5.37
CA GLY A 462 20.88 -16.41 6.27
C GLY A 462 19.68 -15.84 7.03
N TYR A 463 19.69 -14.54 7.34
CA TYR A 463 18.61 -13.84 8.04
C TYR A 463 17.76 -12.95 7.12
N ILE A 464 18.22 -12.68 5.89
CA ILE A 464 17.50 -11.89 4.90
C ILE A 464 16.25 -12.66 4.42
N ALA A 465 15.09 -11.99 4.45
CA ALA A 465 13.82 -12.53 3.96
C ALA A 465 13.80 -12.64 2.42
N PRO A 466 13.16 -13.67 1.83
CA PRO A 466 13.21 -13.91 0.38
C PRO A 466 12.59 -12.78 -0.46
N GLU A 467 11.55 -12.11 0.04
CA GLU A 467 10.94 -10.93 -0.59
C GLU A 467 11.91 -9.75 -0.73
N CYS A 468 12.82 -9.55 0.23
CA CYS A 468 13.87 -8.53 0.12
C CYS A 468 14.86 -8.82 -1.01
N VAL A 469 15.07 -10.10 -1.34
CA VAL A 469 16.01 -10.54 -2.38
C VAL A 469 15.37 -10.44 -3.77
N ARG A 470 14.07 -10.72 -3.91
CA ARG A 470 13.33 -10.67 -5.18
C ARG A 470 12.84 -9.27 -5.52
N GLU A 471 12.12 -8.63 -4.59
CA GLU A 471 11.28 -7.46 -4.85
C GLU A 471 11.88 -6.16 -4.25
N LEU A 472 13.03 -6.25 -3.56
CA LEU A 472 13.67 -5.15 -2.82
C LEU A 472 12.78 -4.47 -1.75
N GLN A 473 11.64 -5.07 -1.39
CA GLN A 473 10.70 -4.51 -0.40
C GLN A 473 11.29 -4.53 1.01
N MET A 474 10.87 -3.57 1.84
CA MET A 474 11.30 -3.44 3.24
C MET A 474 10.15 -3.00 4.14
N THR A 475 9.68 -3.92 4.97
CA THR A 475 8.65 -3.69 5.98
C THR A 475 9.09 -4.25 7.33
N SER A 476 8.33 -3.97 8.40
CA SER A 476 8.56 -4.58 9.73
C SER A 476 8.61 -6.12 9.67
N LYS A 477 7.86 -6.76 8.77
CA LYS A 477 7.87 -8.23 8.58
C LYS A 477 9.26 -8.80 8.29
N THR A 478 10.16 -8.01 7.69
CA THR A 478 11.53 -8.44 7.34
C THR A 478 12.40 -8.68 8.58
N ASP A 479 12.28 -7.84 9.61
CA ASP A 479 12.89 -8.08 10.93
C ASP A 479 12.28 -9.32 11.62
N VAL A 480 10.99 -9.57 11.40
CA VAL A 480 10.27 -10.66 12.05
C VAL A 480 10.58 -12.02 11.39
N TYR A 481 10.82 -12.07 10.07
CA TYR A 481 11.45 -13.23 9.40
C TYR A 481 12.83 -13.51 10.02
N ALA A 482 13.67 -12.48 10.13
CA ALA A 482 15.01 -12.59 10.69
C ALA A 482 15.00 -13.06 12.16
N PHE A 483 14.03 -12.59 12.95
CA PHE A 483 13.77 -13.10 14.30
C PHE A 483 13.28 -14.56 14.31
N GLY A 484 12.51 -14.99 13.31
CA GLY A 484 12.18 -16.41 13.10
C GLY A 484 13.42 -17.29 12.93
N VAL A 485 14.48 -16.78 12.27
CA VAL A 485 15.78 -17.45 12.18
C VAL A 485 16.53 -17.44 13.52
N VAL A 486 16.42 -16.38 14.33
CA VAL A 486 16.95 -16.39 15.71
C VAL A 486 16.27 -17.44 16.59
N LEU A 487 14.94 -17.61 16.48
CA LEU A 487 14.20 -18.68 17.16
C LEU A 487 14.66 -20.07 16.70
N ALA A 488 14.97 -20.23 15.41
CA ALA A 488 15.54 -21.46 14.87
C ALA A 488 16.89 -21.83 15.51
N GLU A 489 17.83 -20.88 15.61
CA GLU A 489 19.13 -21.11 16.25
C GLU A 489 18.96 -21.40 17.76
N LEU A 490 18.02 -20.74 18.45
CA LEU A 490 17.73 -20.95 19.87
C LEU A 490 17.25 -22.39 20.18
N VAL A 491 16.46 -23.01 19.30
CA VAL A 491 15.98 -24.40 19.51
C VAL A 491 16.98 -25.44 19.01
N THR A 492 17.55 -25.24 17.82
CA THR A 492 18.37 -26.25 17.15
C THR A 492 19.85 -26.22 17.55
N GLY A 493 20.36 -25.09 18.05
CA GLY A 493 21.80 -24.88 18.25
C GLY A 493 22.60 -24.84 16.95
N GLN A 494 21.96 -24.91 15.79
CA GLN A 494 22.60 -24.85 14.48
C GLN A 494 22.76 -23.40 14.03
N ARG A 495 23.82 -23.12 13.25
CA ARG A 495 24.07 -21.78 12.69
C ARG A 495 23.11 -21.48 11.53
N ALA A 496 22.62 -20.24 11.44
CA ALA A 496 21.68 -19.77 10.41
C ALA A 496 22.10 -20.11 8.96
N LEU A 497 23.41 -20.13 8.67
CA LEU A 497 24.00 -20.75 7.50
C LEU A 497 24.97 -21.86 7.95
N ASN A 498 24.79 -23.07 7.43
CA ASN A 498 25.65 -24.21 7.70
C ASN A 498 26.27 -24.74 6.40
N ARG A 499 27.52 -25.23 6.44
CA ARG A 499 28.14 -25.92 5.29
C ARG A 499 27.97 -27.41 5.45
N ASP A 500 27.26 -28.00 4.49
CA ASP A 500 27.14 -29.44 4.34
C ASP A 500 28.54 -30.05 4.12
N LYS A 501 28.94 -30.99 4.99
CA LYS A 501 30.28 -31.60 4.98
C LYS A 501 30.48 -32.56 3.80
N GLU A 502 29.41 -33.08 3.21
CA GLU A 502 29.47 -34.03 2.10
C GLU A 502 29.32 -33.32 0.75
N THR A 503 28.36 -32.39 0.64
CA THR A 503 28.11 -31.69 -0.64
C THR A 503 28.86 -30.37 -0.79
N ASN A 504 29.50 -29.87 0.28
CA ASN A 504 30.16 -28.56 0.37
C ASN A 504 29.25 -27.36 0.01
N ARG A 505 27.93 -27.58 -0.03
CA ARG A 505 26.92 -26.54 -0.27
C ARG A 505 26.58 -25.83 1.03
N VAL A 506 26.29 -24.54 0.93
CA VAL A 506 25.72 -23.76 2.04
C VAL A 506 24.22 -24.05 2.10
N LYS A 507 23.75 -24.59 3.21
CA LYS A 507 22.31 -24.78 3.53
C LYS A 507 21.88 -23.68 4.50
N SER A 508 20.68 -23.14 4.30
CA SER A 508 20.05 -22.18 5.23
C SER A 508 19.22 -22.93 6.25
N LEU A 509 19.35 -22.56 7.53
CA LEU A 509 18.57 -23.14 8.63
C LEU A 509 17.05 -22.92 8.44
N ALA A 510 16.66 -21.79 7.83
CA ALA A 510 15.27 -21.54 7.46
C ALA A 510 14.73 -22.59 6.49
N THR A 511 15.54 -23.05 5.53
CA THR A 511 15.18 -24.13 4.60
C THR A 511 15.07 -25.46 5.31
N THR A 512 16.02 -25.80 6.19
CA THR A 512 16.00 -27.03 7.00
C THR A 512 14.77 -27.12 7.90
N ILE A 513 14.37 -26.01 8.53
CA ILE A 513 13.14 -25.97 9.33
C ILE A 513 11.88 -26.07 8.45
N CYS A 514 11.89 -25.47 7.25
CA CYS A 514 10.79 -25.66 6.31
C CYS A 514 10.68 -27.12 5.82
N THR A 515 11.77 -27.89 5.69
CA THR A 515 11.66 -29.33 5.39
C THR A 515 11.11 -30.12 6.58
N ILE A 516 11.60 -29.88 7.79
CA ILE A 516 11.10 -30.52 9.03
C ILE A 516 9.58 -30.29 9.21
N PHE A 517 9.08 -29.08 8.92
CA PHE A 517 7.65 -28.76 8.99
C PHE A 517 6.78 -29.46 7.92
N ASN A 518 7.38 -30.06 6.88
CA ASN A 518 6.66 -30.79 5.82
C ASN A 518 6.79 -32.33 5.94
N GLU A 519 7.49 -32.84 6.95
CA GLU A 519 7.62 -34.28 7.18
C GLU A 519 6.41 -34.86 7.94
N GLN A 520 6.03 -36.11 7.63
CA GLN A 520 4.85 -36.75 8.21
C GLN A 520 5.03 -37.09 9.71
N GLU A 521 6.26 -37.32 10.16
CA GLU A 521 6.61 -37.60 11.56
C GLU A 521 7.32 -36.40 12.21
N LEU A 522 6.63 -35.26 12.28
CA LEU A 522 7.14 -34.01 12.84
C LEU A 522 7.77 -34.19 14.25
N GLU A 523 7.21 -35.03 15.12
CA GLU A 523 7.77 -35.27 16.45
C GLU A 523 9.13 -35.98 16.41
N THR A 524 9.37 -36.88 15.45
CA THR A 524 10.66 -37.55 15.24
C THR A 524 11.68 -36.57 14.66
N ALA A 525 11.33 -35.88 13.58
CA ALA A 525 12.20 -34.91 12.91
C ALA A 525 12.66 -33.75 13.82
N LEU A 526 11.82 -33.36 14.79
CA LEU A 526 12.17 -32.34 15.79
C LEU A 526 13.14 -32.83 16.87
N GLN A 527 13.13 -34.13 17.21
CA GLN A 527 14.11 -34.68 18.17
C GLN A 527 15.51 -34.61 17.58
N ASP A 528 15.69 -35.12 16.36
CA ASP A 528 16.99 -35.24 15.70
C ASP A 528 17.63 -33.89 15.34
N ASN A 529 16.84 -32.81 15.34
CA ASN A 529 17.28 -31.45 15.04
C ASN A 529 17.28 -30.49 16.25
N THR A 530 16.88 -30.92 17.44
CA THR A 530 16.96 -30.10 18.67
C THR A 530 18.40 -30.09 19.22
N ASP A 531 18.84 -28.97 19.80
CA ASP A 531 20.18 -28.84 20.38
C ASP A 531 20.45 -29.91 21.48
N PRO A 532 21.47 -30.79 21.35
CA PRO A 532 21.78 -31.82 22.34
C PRO A 532 22.10 -31.31 23.76
N ASN A 533 22.41 -30.02 23.92
CA ASN A 533 22.63 -29.40 25.23
C ASN A 533 21.31 -29.10 25.96
N LEU A 534 20.18 -29.05 25.25
CA LEU A 534 18.85 -28.83 25.82
C LEU A 534 18.32 -30.10 26.49
N LYS A 535 18.61 -30.24 27.79
CA LYS A 535 18.03 -31.27 28.68
C LYS A 535 16.54 -31.00 28.98
N VAL A 536 15.72 -31.00 27.93
CA VAL A 536 14.29 -30.68 27.94
C VAL A 536 13.47 -31.97 28.03
N ARG A 537 12.36 -31.95 28.78
CA ARG A 537 11.36 -33.02 28.73
C ARG A 537 10.42 -32.78 27.55
N PHE A 538 10.16 -33.82 26.78
CA PHE A 538 9.32 -33.83 25.57
C PHE A 538 8.10 -32.91 25.59
N THR A 539 7.29 -32.99 26.66
CA THR A 539 6.04 -32.24 26.78
C THR A 539 6.21 -30.72 26.74
N THR A 540 7.35 -30.17 27.16
CA THR A 540 7.63 -28.72 27.04
C THR A 540 8.27 -28.32 25.72
N ALA A 541 8.96 -29.23 25.03
CA ALA A 541 9.47 -28.99 23.68
C ALA A 541 8.30 -28.85 22.70
N ALA A 542 7.37 -29.81 22.70
CA ALA A 542 6.19 -29.80 21.83
C ALA A 542 5.30 -28.57 22.07
N TRP A 543 5.07 -28.19 23.32
CA TRP A 543 4.28 -26.99 23.67
C TRP A 543 4.88 -25.70 23.11
N ILE A 544 6.20 -25.52 23.21
CA ILE A 544 6.82 -24.25 22.81
C ILE A 544 7.16 -24.27 21.31
N TRP A 545 7.39 -25.43 20.70
CA TRP A 545 7.33 -25.56 19.24
C TRP A 545 5.93 -25.25 18.71
N CYS A 546 4.84 -25.57 19.44
CA CYS A 546 3.49 -25.15 19.07
C CYS A 546 3.31 -23.62 19.14
N VAL A 547 3.82 -22.96 20.19
CA VAL A 547 3.81 -21.47 20.28
C VAL A 547 4.64 -20.84 19.16
N ILE A 548 5.86 -21.35 18.91
CA ILE A 548 6.74 -20.88 17.83
C ILE A 548 6.08 -21.13 16.47
N ASN A 549 5.45 -22.28 16.23
CA ASN A 549 4.66 -22.59 15.04
C ASN A 549 3.48 -21.61 14.88
N GLN A 550 2.78 -21.25 15.95
CA GLN A 550 1.69 -20.28 15.91
C GLN A 550 2.19 -18.86 15.57
N SER A 551 3.35 -18.45 16.10
CA SER A 551 4.02 -17.22 15.66
C SER A 551 4.49 -17.30 14.20
N LEU A 552 5.22 -18.35 13.82
CA LEU A 552 5.73 -18.54 12.46
C LEU A 552 4.61 -18.57 11.41
N ARG A 553 3.43 -19.16 11.71
CA ARG A 553 2.25 -19.10 10.83
C ARG A 553 1.74 -17.67 10.58
N ALA A 554 1.87 -16.76 11.55
CA ALA A 554 1.53 -15.34 11.39
C ALA A 554 2.64 -14.51 10.70
N ILE A 555 3.82 -15.09 10.54
CA ILE A 555 5.03 -14.45 9.96
C ILE A 555 5.28 -14.93 8.53
N PHE A 556 4.94 -16.19 8.22
CA PHE A 556 5.17 -16.87 6.94
C PHE A 556 3.87 -17.18 6.15
N PRO A 557 2.84 -16.31 6.05
CA PRO A 557 1.59 -16.66 5.37
C PRO A 557 1.78 -16.98 3.88
N ARG A 558 2.72 -16.31 3.20
CA ARG A 558 3.11 -16.60 1.80
C ARG A 558 3.99 -17.87 1.63
N LEU A 559 4.49 -18.47 2.71
CA LEU A 559 5.33 -19.68 2.65
C LEU A 559 4.62 -20.94 3.17
N MET A 560 3.56 -20.79 3.98
CA MET A 560 2.86 -21.88 4.67
C MET A 560 1.38 -22.02 4.27
N ALA A 561 0.84 -21.14 3.42
CA ALA A 561 -0.39 -21.43 2.69
C ALA A 561 -0.07 -22.45 1.57
N GLY A 562 -0.65 -23.65 1.63
CA GLY A 562 -0.55 -24.60 0.53
C GLY A 562 -1.15 -24.00 -0.74
N ALA A 563 -0.37 -23.99 -1.82
CA ALA A 563 -0.77 -23.39 -3.09
C ALA A 563 -1.41 -24.43 -4.02
N ALA A 564 -1.99 -24.00 -5.14
CA ALA A 564 -2.34 -24.93 -6.22
C ALA A 564 -1.06 -25.53 -6.84
N SER A 565 -1.08 -26.83 -7.11
CA SER A 565 -0.04 -27.50 -7.90
C SER A 565 -0.27 -27.27 -9.39
N ALA A 566 -1.50 -27.50 -9.84
CA ALA A 566 -1.94 -27.35 -11.22
C ALA A 566 -3.45 -27.05 -11.28
N LEU A 567 -3.89 -26.44 -12.39
CA LEU A 567 -5.29 -26.16 -12.70
C LEU A 567 -5.68 -26.82 -14.02
N PHE A 568 -6.87 -27.42 -14.05
CA PHE A 568 -7.43 -28.18 -15.16
C PHE A 568 -8.82 -27.65 -15.51
N LEU A 569 -9.08 -27.47 -16.81
CA LEU A 569 -10.40 -27.22 -17.38
C LEU A 569 -10.81 -28.49 -18.14
N LEU A 570 -11.89 -29.14 -17.69
CA LEU A 570 -12.34 -30.45 -18.19
C LEU A 570 -13.71 -30.35 -18.87
N ASP A 571 -14.00 -31.26 -19.80
CA ASP A 571 -15.36 -31.46 -20.30
C ASP A 571 -16.23 -32.28 -19.31
N ILE A 572 -17.53 -32.42 -19.60
CA ILE A 572 -18.47 -33.27 -18.83
C ILE A 572 -18.09 -34.77 -18.77
N LYS A 573 -17.04 -35.21 -19.48
CA LYS A 573 -16.55 -36.58 -19.52
C LYS A 573 -15.19 -36.73 -18.81
N GLY A 574 -14.69 -35.66 -18.19
CA GLY A 574 -13.42 -35.63 -17.47
C GLY A 574 -12.16 -35.55 -18.34
N ARG A 575 -12.29 -35.25 -19.64
CA ARG A 575 -11.16 -35.05 -20.55
C ARG A 575 -10.60 -33.65 -20.39
N VAL A 576 -9.28 -33.48 -20.33
CA VAL A 576 -8.66 -32.16 -20.25
C VAL A 576 -8.82 -31.39 -21.57
N LEU A 577 -9.44 -30.21 -21.48
CA LEU A 577 -9.51 -29.23 -22.57
C LEU A 577 -8.26 -28.35 -22.57
N ILE A 578 -7.96 -27.75 -21.42
CA ILE A 578 -6.80 -26.89 -21.15
C ILE A 578 -6.32 -27.19 -19.73
N TRP A 579 -5.01 -27.13 -19.49
CA TRP A 579 -4.45 -27.23 -18.14
C TRP A 579 -3.20 -26.37 -18.01
N ARG A 580 -2.93 -25.89 -16.79
CA ARG A 580 -1.71 -25.16 -16.43
C ARG A 580 -1.07 -25.79 -15.21
N ASP A 581 0.20 -26.14 -15.36
CA ASP A 581 1.06 -26.58 -14.26
C ASP A 581 1.79 -25.36 -13.69
N TYR A 582 1.80 -25.23 -12.36
CA TYR A 582 2.52 -24.18 -11.65
C TYR A 582 3.70 -24.72 -10.82
N ARG A 583 3.83 -26.04 -10.66
CA ARG A 583 4.75 -26.66 -9.67
C ARG A 583 5.41 -27.99 -10.07
N GLY A 584 4.88 -28.73 -11.03
CA GLY A 584 5.46 -29.98 -11.54
C GLY A 584 5.21 -31.22 -10.69
N ASP A 585 4.38 -31.15 -9.64
CA ASP A 585 4.16 -32.23 -8.68
C ASP A 585 2.86 -33.03 -8.88
N VAL A 586 1.90 -32.53 -9.66
CA VAL A 586 0.66 -33.25 -10.04
C VAL A 586 0.60 -33.43 -11.56
N SER A 587 0.73 -34.68 -12.03
CA SER A 587 0.66 -34.99 -13.46
C SER A 587 -0.78 -34.97 -14.00
N CYS A 588 -0.95 -34.43 -15.21
CA CYS A 588 -2.22 -34.42 -15.94
C CYS A 588 -2.88 -35.81 -16.05
N VAL A 589 -2.09 -36.85 -16.37
CA VAL A 589 -2.56 -38.25 -16.46
C VAL A 589 -3.06 -38.81 -15.11
N GLN A 590 -2.55 -38.30 -13.97
CA GLN A 590 -3.10 -38.65 -12.65
C GLN A 590 -4.47 -37.99 -12.43
N ALA A 591 -4.60 -36.70 -12.80
CA ALA A 591 -5.83 -35.94 -12.66
C ALA A 591 -6.97 -36.51 -13.51
N GLU A 592 -6.73 -36.82 -14.79
CA GLU A 592 -7.74 -37.47 -15.67
C GLU A 592 -8.19 -38.82 -15.10
N ARG A 593 -7.25 -39.69 -14.72
CA ARG A 593 -7.56 -41.02 -14.15
C ARG A 593 -8.28 -40.97 -12.81
N PHE A 594 -8.15 -39.88 -12.05
CA PHE A 594 -8.96 -39.63 -10.88
C PHE A 594 -10.38 -39.21 -11.30
N PHE A 595 -10.50 -38.19 -12.16
CA PHE A 595 -11.79 -37.59 -12.49
C PHE A 595 -12.71 -38.53 -13.29
N THR A 596 -12.17 -39.36 -14.20
CA THR A 596 -12.97 -40.40 -14.87
C THR A 596 -13.56 -41.39 -13.85
N LYS A 597 -12.76 -41.86 -12.89
CA LYS A 597 -13.23 -42.77 -11.82
C LYS A 597 -14.19 -42.12 -10.83
N PHE A 598 -14.19 -40.79 -10.73
CA PHE A 598 -15.12 -40.03 -9.92
C PHE A 598 -16.49 -39.98 -10.61
N ILE A 599 -16.53 -39.60 -11.90
CA ILE A 599 -17.75 -39.64 -12.73
C ILE A 599 -18.32 -41.08 -12.81
N GLU A 600 -17.48 -42.10 -12.98
CA GLU A 600 -17.89 -43.52 -13.05
C GLU A 600 -18.47 -44.10 -11.74
N LYS A 601 -18.52 -43.33 -10.65
CA LYS A 601 -18.93 -43.80 -9.31
C LYS A 601 -20.23 -43.22 -8.76
N GLU A 602 -20.70 -42.08 -9.27
CA GLU A 602 -21.84 -41.36 -8.68
C GLU A 602 -22.92 -41.07 -9.73
N ASP A 603 -24.02 -41.82 -9.66
CA ASP A 603 -25.19 -41.68 -10.55
C ASP A 603 -26.03 -40.41 -10.30
N ASP A 604 -25.81 -39.68 -9.20
CA ASP A 604 -26.56 -38.46 -8.83
C ASP A 604 -25.63 -37.22 -8.73
N PRO A 605 -25.69 -36.28 -9.69
CA PRO A 605 -24.93 -35.04 -9.67
C PRO A 605 -25.15 -34.14 -8.45
N GLN A 606 -26.23 -34.32 -7.67
CA GLN A 606 -26.49 -33.53 -6.47
C GLN A 606 -25.74 -34.02 -5.22
N SER A 607 -25.00 -35.14 -5.31
CA SER A 607 -24.26 -35.72 -4.18
C SER A 607 -22.75 -35.43 -4.16
N GLN A 608 -22.21 -34.74 -5.16
CA GLN A 608 -20.76 -34.58 -5.34
C GLN A 608 -20.13 -33.67 -4.26
N ASP A 609 -19.17 -34.22 -3.50
CA ASP A 609 -18.30 -33.42 -2.63
C ASP A 609 -17.33 -32.57 -3.46
N PRO A 610 -17.30 -31.23 -3.34
CA PRO A 610 -16.46 -30.35 -4.17
C PRO A 610 -14.96 -30.36 -3.80
N VAL A 611 -14.57 -31.15 -2.78
CA VAL A 611 -13.20 -31.33 -2.31
C VAL A 611 -12.96 -32.80 -2.02
N VAL A 612 -12.15 -33.47 -2.83
CA VAL A 612 -11.90 -34.91 -2.74
C VAL A 612 -10.40 -35.17 -2.64
N TYR A 613 -10.00 -36.16 -1.83
CA TYR A 613 -8.61 -36.54 -1.63
C TYR A 613 -8.34 -37.95 -2.18
N ASP A 614 -7.41 -38.08 -3.12
CA ASP A 614 -6.96 -39.36 -3.67
C ASP A 614 -5.44 -39.38 -3.88
N SER A 615 -4.79 -40.52 -3.65
CA SER A 615 -3.38 -40.77 -4.03
C SER A 615 -2.38 -39.68 -3.61
N GLY A 616 -2.59 -39.04 -2.45
CA GLY A 616 -1.75 -37.95 -1.95
C GLY A 616 -1.91 -36.62 -2.70
N VAL A 617 -3.09 -36.37 -3.27
CA VAL A 617 -3.49 -35.12 -3.93
C VAL A 617 -4.90 -34.75 -3.47
N THR A 618 -5.10 -33.47 -3.12
CA THR A 618 -6.41 -32.87 -2.91
C THR A 618 -6.88 -32.25 -4.23
N TYR A 619 -8.02 -32.68 -4.73
CA TYR A 619 -8.71 -32.13 -5.88
C TYR A 619 -9.89 -31.27 -5.40
N MET A 620 -9.96 -30.02 -5.84
CA MET A 620 -11.03 -29.08 -5.55
C MET A 620 -11.63 -28.62 -6.87
N PHE A 621 -12.94 -28.77 -7.07
CA PHE A 621 -13.56 -28.48 -8.36
C PHE A 621 -14.92 -27.81 -8.23
N ILE A 622 -15.32 -27.13 -9.30
CA ILE A 622 -16.66 -26.60 -9.52
C ILE A 622 -17.13 -26.98 -10.92
N GLN A 623 -18.43 -27.21 -11.09
CA GLN A 623 -19.06 -27.31 -12.41
C GLN A 623 -19.60 -25.94 -12.83
N HIS A 624 -19.41 -25.59 -14.11
CA HIS A 624 -20.10 -24.48 -14.75
C HIS A 624 -20.52 -24.86 -16.18
N ASN A 625 -21.81 -24.81 -16.48
CA ASN A 625 -22.39 -25.32 -17.73
C ASN A 625 -21.88 -26.75 -18.04
N ASN A 626 -21.22 -26.92 -19.19
CA ASN A 626 -20.63 -28.16 -19.70
C ASN A 626 -19.12 -28.30 -19.38
N VAL A 627 -18.57 -27.47 -18.49
CA VAL A 627 -17.15 -27.45 -18.12
C VAL A 627 -16.98 -27.67 -16.61
N TYR A 628 -16.00 -28.46 -16.21
CA TYR A 628 -15.50 -28.50 -14.83
C TYR A 628 -14.20 -27.72 -14.73
N LEU A 629 -14.07 -26.89 -13.69
CA LEU A 629 -12.83 -26.20 -13.34
C LEU A 629 -12.28 -26.83 -12.07
N MET A 630 -11.07 -27.40 -12.15
CA MET A 630 -10.46 -28.20 -11.07
C MET A 630 -9.06 -27.69 -10.72
N ALA A 631 -8.83 -27.33 -9.47
CA ALA A 631 -7.50 -27.13 -8.90
C ALA A 631 -7.04 -28.40 -8.18
N ALA A 632 -5.80 -28.81 -8.39
CA ALA A 632 -5.16 -29.90 -7.65
C ALA A 632 -4.05 -29.34 -6.75
N SER A 633 -3.82 -29.94 -5.58
CA SER A 633 -2.65 -29.66 -4.72
C SER A 633 -2.18 -30.89 -3.95
N ARG A 634 -0.86 -31.07 -3.81
CA ARG A 634 -0.30 -32.00 -2.82
C ARG A 634 -0.14 -31.39 -1.42
N GLN A 635 -0.28 -30.08 -1.30
CA GLN A 635 -0.10 -29.36 -0.04
C GLN A 635 -1.43 -29.19 0.71
N ASN A 636 -1.34 -28.88 2.01
CA ASN A 636 -2.50 -28.49 2.80
C ASN A 636 -2.92 -27.05 2.43
N CYS A 637 -3.62 -26.92 1.31
CA CYS A 637 -4.11 -25.68 0.74
C CYS A 637 -5.41 -25.21 1.40
N ASN A 638 -5.63 -23.89 1.43
CA ASN A 638 -6.92 -23.35 1.85
C ASN A 638 -7.97 -23.62 0.75
N ALA A 639 -8.71 -24.72 0.88
CA ALA A 639 -9.73 -25.14 -0.08
C ALA A 639 -10.81 -24.06 -0.30
N ALA A 640 -11.20 -23.30 0.73
CA ALA A 640 -12.16 -22.21 0.57
C ALA A 640 -11.60 -21.05 -0.29
N SER A 641 -10.30 -20.76 -0.18
CA SER A 641 -9.64 -19.78 -1.06
C SER A 641 -9.54 -20.27 -2.50
N LEU A 642 -9.24 -21.56 -2.73
CA LEU A 642 -9.15 -22.12 -4.08
C LEU A 642 -10.52 -22.29 -4.74
N LEU A 643 -11.57 -22.69 -4.02
CA LEU A 643 -12.95 -22.72 -4.54
C LEU A 643 -13.46 -21.31 -4.88
N LEU A 644 -13.20 -20.32 -4.00
CA LEU A 644 -13.51 -18.91 -4.30
C LEU A 644 -12.76 -18.42 -5.55
N PHE A 645 -11.49 -18.79 -5.69
CA PHE A 645 -10.68 -18.49 -6.86
C PHE A 645 -11.25 -19.11 -8.14
N LEU A 646 -11.67 -20.38 -8.13
CA LEU A 646 -12.29 -21.03 -9.29
C LEU A 646 -13.58 -20.31 -9.70
N HIS A 647 -14.41 -19.86 -8.76
CA HIS A 647 -15.58 -19.01 -9.06
C HIS A 647 -15.18 -17.66 -9.68
N ARG A 648 -14.08 -17.03 -9.23
CA ARG A 648 -13.57 -15.81 -9.86
C ARG A 648 -12.99 -16.03 -11.25
N LEU A 649 -12.39 -17.20 -11.52
CA LEU A 649 -11.93 -17.57 -12.85
C LEU A 649 -13.11 -17.71 -13.83
N VAL A 650 -14.26 -18.24 -13.37
CA VAL A 650 -15.52 -18.22 -14.14
C VAL A 650 -16.03 -16.81 -14.39
N ASP A 651 -15.99 -15.91 -13.39
CA ASP A 651 -16.35 -14.49 -13.58
C ASP A 651 -15.46 -13.81 -14.65
N VAL A 652 -14.15 -14.10 -14.66
CA VAL A 652 -13.20 -13.56 -15.64
C VAL A 652 -13.47 -14.12 -17.04
N PHE A 653 -13.62 -15.43 -17.20
CA PHE A 653 -13.89 -16.01 -18.53
C PHE A 653 -15.23 -15.52 -19.12
N LYS A 654 -16.27 -15.30 -18.30
CA LYS A 654 -17.52 -14.67 -18.77
C LYS A 654 -17.36 -13.23 -19.21
N TYR A 655 -16.44 -12.47 -18.63
CA TYR A 655 -16.14 -11.11 -19.08
C TYR A 655 -15.41 -11.09 -20.44
N TYR A 656 -14.60 -12.11 -20.72
CA TYR A 656 -13.83 -12.22 -21.97
C TYR A 656 -14.58 -12.90 -23.13
N PHE A 657 -15.43 -13.88 -22.84
CA PHE A 657 -16.07 -14.75 -23.85
C PHE A 657 -17.60 -14.64 -23.87
N GLU A 658 -18.19 -13.74 -23.07
CA GLU A 658 -19.63 -13.63 -22.75
C GLU A 658 -20.20 -14.86 -22.02
N GLU A 659 -20.08 -16.05 -22.60
CA GLU A 659 -20.49 -17.33 -22.01
C GLU A 659 -19.31 -18.33 -21.95
N LEU A 660 -19.21 -19.06 -20.84
CA LEU A 660 -18.16 -20.05 -20.59
C LEU A 660 -18.67 -21.45 -20.93
N GLU A 661 -18.27 -21.96 -22.10
CA GLU A 661 -18.54 -23.31 -22.59
C GLU A 661 -17.28 -23.99 -23.14
N GLU A 662 -17.40 -25.28 -23.49
CA GLU A 662 -16.33 -26.07 -24.13
C GLU A 662 -15.80 -25.42 -25.42
N GLU A 663 -16.67 -24.83 -26.26
CA GLU A 663 -16.27 -24.15 -27.49
C GLU A 663 -15.53 -22.83 -27.21
N SER A 664 -16.03 -22.01 -26.27
CA SER A 664 -15.40 -20.75 -25.84
C SER A 664 -13.94 -20.93 -25.43
N LEU A 665 -13.63 -22.01 -24.69
CA LEU A 665 -12.26 -22.33 -24.26
C LEU A 665 -11.35 -22.81 -25.40
N ARG A 666 -11.90 -23.58 -26.35
CA ARG A 666 -11.16 -24.14 -27.48
C ARG A 666 -10.75 -23.06 -28.47
N ASP A 667 -11.66 -22.16 -28.81
CA ASP A 667 -11.42 -21.12 -29.81
C ASP A 667 -10.52 -19.99 -29.28
N ASN A 668 -10.59 -19.70 -27.98
CA ASN A 668 -9.81 -18.63 -27.33
C ASN A 668 -8.57 -19.13 -26.56
N PHE A 669 -8.08 -20.34 -26.85
CA PHE A 669 -7.05 -21.02 -26.04
C PHE A 669 -5.80 -20.17 -25.72
N VAL A 670 -5.36 -19.30 -26.65
CA VAL A 670 -4.22 -18.39 -26.43
C VAL A 670 -4.50 -17.42 -25.28
N VAL A 671 -5.66 -16.75 -25.32
CA VAL A 671 -6.11 -15.80 -24.29
C VAL A 671 -6.35 -16.53 -22.97
N VAL A 672 -6.82 -17.79 -22.99
CA VAL A 672 -6.94 -18.62 -21.78
C VAL A 672 -5.57 -18.89 -21.13
N TYR A 673 -4.52 -19.19 -21.90
CA TYR A 673 -3.18 -19.38 -21.33
C TYR A 673 -2.59 -18.06 -20.77
N GLU A 674 -2.73 -16.95 -21.48
CA GLU A 674 -2.29 -15.62 -21.00
C GLU A 674 -3.03 -15.23 -19.70
N LEU A 675 -4.34 -15.47 -19.63
CA LEU A 675 -5.12 -15.26 -18.41
C LEU A 675 -4.65 -16.17 -17.27
N LEU A 676 -4.41 -17.46 -17.52
CA LEU A 676 -3.98 -18.39 -16.47
C LEU A 676 -2.59 -18.07 -15.89
N ASP A 677 -1.70 -17.41 -16.65
CA ASP A 677 -0.39 -16.97 -16.17
C ASP A 677 -0.43 -15.65 -15.38
N GLU A 678 -1.24 -14.66 -15.80
CA GLU A 678 -1.37 -13.38 -15.06
C GLU A 678 -2.29 -13.49 -13.82
N ILE A 679 -3.25 -14.42 -13.83
CA ILE A 679 -4.21 -14.63 -12.73
C ILE A 679 -3.61 -15.46 -11.57
N MET A 680 -2.59 -16.29 -11.82
CA MET A 680 -1.98 -17.16 -10.81
C MET A 680 -0.48 -17.39 -11.07
N ASP A 681 0.37 -17.06 -10.10
CA ASP A 681 1.81 -17.35 -10.14
C ASP A 681 2.19 -18.36 -9.06
N PHE A 682 2.97 -19.39 -9.44
CA PHE A 682 3.48 -20.47 -8.58
C PHE A 682 2.42 -21.15 -7.68
N GLY A 683 1.17 -21.17 -8.13
CA GLY A 683 0.01 -21.72 -7.42
C GLY A 683 -0.76 -20.74 -6.53
N PHE A 684 -0.34 -19.47 -6.47
CA PHE A 684 -0.95 -18.41 -5.69
C PHE A 684 -1.74 -17.45 -6.59
N PRO A 685 -3.05 -17.24 -6.35
CA PRO A 685 -3.83 -16.22 -7.05
C PRO A 685 -3.22 -14.82 -6.92
N GLN A 686 -3.18 -14.10 -8.05
CA GLN A 686 -2.73 -12.71 -8.15
C GLN A 686 -3.93 -11.79 -8.42
N PHE A 687 -4.09 -11.26 -9.64
CA PHE A 687 -5.16 -10.33 -10.00
C PHE A 687 -6.34 -11.08 -10.63
N THR A 688 -7.49 -11.11 -9.94
CA THR A 688 -8.72 -11.77 -10.43
C THR A 688 -9.78 -10.79 -10.95
N GLU A 689 -9.38 -9.58 -11.36
CA GLU A 689 -10.29 -8.50 -11.76
C GLU A 689 -10.31 -8.34 -13.29
N ALA A 690 -11.32 -8.92 -13.95
CA ALA A 690 -11.41 -8.99 -15.41
C ALA A 690 -11.27 -7.65 -16.14
N LYS A 691 -11.86 -6.58 -15.58
CA LYS A 691 -11.75 -5.22 -16.14
C LYS A 691 -10.31 -4.70 -16.12
N ILE A 692 -9.54 -4.98 -15.06
CA ILE A 692 -8.12 -4.65 -14.99
C ILE A 692 -7.38 -5.47 -16.05
N LEU A 693 -7.53 -6.80 -16.03
CA LEU A 693 -6.85 -7.72 -16.97
C LEU A 693 -7.06 -7.31 -18.43
N SER A 694 -8.25 -6.82 -18.80
CA SER A 694 -8.57 -6.37 -20.17
C SER A 694 -7.82 -5.12 -20.65
N GLU A 695 -7.13 -4.39 -19.76
CA GLU A 695 -6.21 -3.33 -20.17
C GLU A 695 -4.86 -3.89 -20.70
N PHE A 696 -4.53 -5.14 -20.34
CA PHE A 696 -3.25 -5.84 -20.54
C PHE A 696 -3.40 -6.94 -21.61
N ILE A 697 -4.27 -7.91 -21.34
CA ILE A 697 -4.61 -9.06 -22.20
C ILE A 697 -5.81 -8.68 -23.05
N LYS A 698 -5.62 -8.58 -24.37
CA LYS A 698 -6.63 -8.11 -25.33
C LYS A 698 -6.90 -9.17 -26.40
N THR A 699 -8.17 -9.38 -26.69
CA THR A 699 -8.67 -10.33 -27.70
C THR A 699 -8.48 -9.85 -29.14
N ASP A 700 -8.30 -8.55 -29.37
CA ASP A 700 -8.13 -7.97 -30.71
C ASP A 700 -6.74 -8.26 -31.31
N ALA A 701 -6.72 -8.95 -32.45
CA ALA A 701 -5.51 -9.31 -33.20
C ALA A 701 -4.77 -8.14 -33.89
N TYR A 702 -4.88 -6.91 -33.38
CA TYR A 702 -4.27 -5.71 -33.97
C TYR A 702 -3.18 -5.06 -33.09
N LYS A 703 -1.96 -5.07 -33.64
CA LYS A 703 -0.75 -4.35 -33.22
C LYS A 703 -0.01 -4.84 -31.96
N MET A 704 0.93 -5.76 -32.23
CA MET A 704 2.28 -5.66 -31.67
C MET A 704 2.92 -4.29 -32.05
N GLU A 705 2.75 -3.23 -31.27
CA GLU A 705 3.53 -1.99 -31.49
C GLU A 705 3.66 -1.02 -30.27
N VAL A 706 3.50 -1.51 -29.03
CA VAL A 706 3.90 -0.78 -27.81
C VAL A 706 4.44 -1.78 -26.79
N THR A 707 5.56 -1.47 -26.12
CA THR A 707 5.95 -2.14 -24.87
C THR A 707 4.97 -1.71 -23.77
N GLN A 708 3.87 -2.46 -23.64
CA GLN A 708 2.82 -2.17 -22.67
C GLN A 708 3.40 -2.23 -21.26
N ARG A 709 3.46 -1.09 -20.58
CA ARG A 709 3.72 -1.03 -19.14
C ARG A 709 2.42 -1.40 -18.43
N PRO A 710 2.46 -2.14 -17.31
CA PRO A 710 1.27 -2.42 -16.53
C PRO A 710 0.61 -1.09 -16.10
N PRO A 711 -0.69 -0.87 -16.39
CA PRO A 711 -1.49 0.19 -15.78
C PRO A 711 -1.24 0.34 -14.27
N MET A 712 -1.08 1.58 -13.81
CA MET A 712 -0.74 1.89 -12.42
C MET A 712 -1.77 1.38 -11.40
N ALA A 713 -2.98 1.04 -11.83
CA ALA A 713 -3.99 0.36 -11.02
C ALA A 713 -3.49 -0.98 -10.42
N VAL A 714 -2.66 -1.75 -11.15
CA VAL A 714 -2.07 -3.01 -10.65
C VAL A 714 -1.03 -2.78 -9.54
N THR A 715 -0.44 -1.58 -9.46
CA THR A 715 0.55 -1.21 -8.43
C THR A 715 0.00 -0.27 -7.35
N ASN A 716 -1.22 0.24 -7.50
CA ASN A 716 -1.84 1.19 -6.58
C ASN A 716 -2.70 0.48 -5.53
N ALA A 717 -2.89 1.12 -4.37
CA ALA A 717 -3.82 0.68 -3.31
C ALA A 717 -5.33 0.78 -3.69
N VAL A 718 -5.64 0.95 -4.98
CA VAL A 718 -6.98 1.00 -5.58
C VAL A 718 -6.91 0.24 -6.91
N SER A 719 -7.02 -1.08 -6.86
CA SER A 719 -6.97 -1.93 -8.06
C SER A 719 -8.19 -1.71 -8.95
N TRP A 720 -9.38 -1.79 -8.35
CA TRP A 720 -10.70 -1.84 -8.99
C TRP A 720 -11.13 -0.56 -9.74
N ARG A 721 -10.25 0.44 -9.92
CA ARG A 721 -10.57 1.67 -10.66
C ARG A 721 -9.32 2.31 -11.28
N SER A 722 -9.26 2.32 -12.60
CA SER A 722 -8.25 3.01 -13.41
C SER A 722 -8.37 4.53 -13.31
N GLU A 723 -7.24 5.25 -13.35
CA GLU A 723 -7.23 6.71 -13.40
C GLU A 723 -7.60 7.25 -14.80
N GLY A 724 -7.95 8.54 -14.89
CA GLY A 724 -8.22 9.20 -16.17
C GLY A 724 -9.61 8.97 -16.79
N ILE A 725 -10.47 8.15 -16.18
CA ILE A 725 -11.86 7.95 -16.60
C ILE A 725 -12.63 9.28 -16.67
N GLN A 726 -13.37 9.53 -17.76
CA GLN A 726 -14.16 10.74 -17.96
C GLN A 726 -15.54 10.44 -18.57
N TYR A 727 -16.58 11.10 -18.06
CA TYR A 727 -17.94 11.05 -18.59
C TYR A 727 -18.50 12.45 -18.88
N LYS A 728 -19.30 12.54 -19.96
CA LYS A 728 -20.04 13.77 -20.34
C LYS A 728 -21.11 14.17 -19.30
N LYS A 729 -21.51 13.24 -18.45
CA LYS A 729 -22.39 13.45 -17.29
C LYS A 729 -21.93 12.54 -16.16
N ASN A 730 -21.85 13.06 -14.94
CA ASN A 730 -21.48 12.27 -13.77
C ASN A 730 -22.76 11.80 -13.06
N GLU A 731 -23.09 10.51 -13.21
CA GLU A 731 -24.36 9.94 -12.75
C GLU A 731 -24.11 8.64 -11.97
N VAL A 732 -24.90 8.43 -10.90
CA VAL A 732 -24.82 7.23 -10.06
C VAL A 732 -26.21 6.67 -9.85
N PHE A 733 -26.40 5.38 -10.09
CA PHE A 733 -27.65 4.67 -9.82
C PHE A 733 -27.42 3.65 -8.71
N LEU A 734 -28.22 3.71 -7.66
CA LEU A 734 -28.17 2.81 -6.51
C LEU A 734 -29.49 2.02 -6.43
N ASP A 735 -29.41 0.74 -6.76
CA ASP A 735 -30.51 -0.21 -6.73
C ASP A 735 -30.45 -0.98 -5.40
N VAL A 736 -31.35 -0.66 -4.47
CA VAL A 736 -31.51 -1.37 -3.21
C VAL A 736 -32.47 -2.53 -3.43
N VAL A 737 -31.94 -3.74 -3.59
CA VAL A 737 -32.70 -4.95 -3.96
C VAL A 737 -32.79 -5.89 -2.75
N GLU A 738 -34.00 -6.08 -2.23
CA GLU A 738 -34.29 -7.02 -1.14
C GLU A 738 -34.90 -8.32 -1.69
N SER A 739 -34.24 -9.45 -1.42
CA SER A 739 -34.73 -10.78 -1.76
C SER A 739 -35.36 -11.40 -0.51
N VAL A 740 -36.66 -11.69 -0.56
CA VAL A 740 -37.40 -12.26 0.58
C VAL A 740 -37.42 -13.78 0.46
N ASN A 741 -36.78 -14.46 1.40
CA ASN A 741 -36.85 -15.91 1.54
C ASN A 741 -37.98 -16.26 2.51
N ILE A 742 -38.84 -17.20 2.12
CA ILE A 742 -39.97 -17.71 2.91
C ILE A 742 -40.07 -19.21 2.67
N LEU A 743 -40.11 -20.01 3.74
CA LEU A 743 -40.53 -21.41 3.67
C LEU A 743 -41.75 -21.62 4.58
N VAL A 744 -42.88 -22.03 3.99
CA VAL A 744 -44.11 -22.38 4.71
C VAL A 744 -44.33 -23.89 4.66
N ASN A 745 -44.72 -24.49 5.79
CA ASN A 745 -45.08 -25.91 5.86
C ASN A 745 -46.54 -26.17 5.44
N SER A 746 -46.88 -27.45 5.26
CA SER A 746 -48.25 -27.92 4.93
C SER A 746 -49.31 -27.47 5.94
N ASN A 747 -48.91 -27.09 7.16
CA ASN A 747 -49.80 -26.65 8.22
C ASN A 747 -49.97 -25.10 8.23
N GLY A 748 -49.47 -24.41 7.21
CA GLY A 748 -49.54 -22.94 7.09
C GLY A 748 -48.60 -22.18 8.04
N GLN A 749 -47.63 -22.85 8.67
CA GLN A 749 -46.66 -22.21 9.57
C GLN A 749 -45.38 -21.86 8.82
N ILE A 750 -44.83 -20.68 9.10
CA ILE A 750 -43.57 -20.20 8.54
C ILE A 750 -42.41 -20.89 9.28
N ILE A 751 -41.65 -21.74 8.59
CA ILE A 751 -40.41 -22.36 9.10
C ILE A 751 -39.26 -21.37 9.02
N ARG A 752 -39.10 -20.72 7.86
CA ARG A 752 -37.98 -19.83 7.55
C ARG A 752 -38.51 -18.51 7.01
N SER A 753 -37.96 -17.42 7.50
CA SER A 753 -38.17 -16.07 7.00
C SER A 753 -36.90 -15.27 7.20
N ASP A 754 -36.24 -14.91 6.10
CA ASP A 754 -35.03 -14.09 6.11
C ASP A 754 -35.01 -13.18 4.88
N VAL A 755 -34.51 -11.95 5.05
CA VAL A 755 -34.32 -11.01 3.95
C VAL A 755 -32.83 -10.90 3.64
N VAL A 756 -32.47 -11.16 2.39
CA VAL A 756 -31.12 -10.98 1.85
C VAL A 756 -31.15 -9.79 0.91
N GLY A 757 -30.59 -8.67 1.36
CA GLY A 757 -30.55 -7.43 0.60
C GLY A 757 -29.19 -7.20 -0.05
N ALA A 758 -29.21 -6.49 -1.18
CA ALA A 758 -28.02 -6.05 -1.91
C ALA A 758 -28.16 -4.58 -2.32
N LEU A 759 -27.09 -3.81 -2.17
CA LEU A 759 -26.95 -2.47 -2.74
C LEU A 759 -26.11 -2.58 -4.02
N LYS A 760 -26.80 -2.66 -5.16
CA LYS A 760 -26.17 -2.72 -6.48
C LYS A 760 -25.96 -1.29 -6.98
N MET A 761 -24.73 -0.94 -7.33
CA MET A 761 -24.37 0.38 -7.86
C MET A 761 -24.06 0.30 -9.35
N ARG A 762 -24.44 1.36 -10.08
CA ARG A 762 -23.96 1.67 -11.42
C ARG A 762 -23.41 3.09 -11.42
N THR A 763 -22.11 3.21 -11.63
CA THR A 763 -21.32 4.43 -11.43
C THR A 763 -20.69 4.87 -12.74
N TYR A 764 -21.15 6.02 -13.25
CA TYR A 764 -20.60 6.72 -14.40
C TYR A 764 -20.00 8.03 -13.89
N LEU A 765 -18.80 7.93 -13.31
CA LEU A 765 -18.12 9.03 -12.62
C LEU A 765 -16.74 9.26 -13.23
N SER A 766 -16.35 10.52 -13.37
CA SER A 766 -15.02 10.92 -13.84
C SER A 766 -14.01 10.93 -12.70
N GLY A 767 -12.72 10.71 -12.97
CA GLY A 767 -11.66 10.78 -11.96
C GLY A 767 -11.64 9.60 -10.97
N MET A 768 -11.25 9.88 -9.72
CA MET A 768 -11.07 8.93 -8.61
C MET A 768 -11.87 9.36 -7.36
N PRO A 769 -13.21 9.36 -7.42
CA PRO A 769 -14.04 10.01 -6.42
C PRO A 769 -14.17 9.20 -5.12
N GLU A 770 -13.99 9.86 -3.97
CA GLU A 770 -14.34 9.27 -2.67
C GLU A 770 -15.85 9.42 -2.42
N CYS A 771 -16.57 8.31 -2.48
CA CYS A 771 -17.99 8.20 -2.15
C CYS A 771 -18.18 7.89 -0.66
N LYS A 772 -19.21 8.50 -0.05
CA LYS A 772 -19.63 8.27 1.34
C LYS A 772 -21.14 8.07 1.41
N LEU A 773 -21.54 6.86 1.74
CA LEU A 773 -22.94 6.42 1.85
C LEU A 773 -23.38 6.43 3.32
N GLY A 774 -24.55 7.01 3.59
CA GLY A 774 -25.20 6.98 4.90
C GLY A 774 -26.55 6.25 4.86
N LEU A 775 -26.73 5.25 5.71
CA LEU A 775 -27.96 4.46 5.86
C LEU A 775 -28.69 4.79 7.17
N ASN A 776 -29.94 4.33 7.32
CA ASN A 776 -30.69 4.35 8.59
C ASN A 776 -30.31 3.20 9.56
N ASP A 777 -29.00 2.89 9.65
CA ASP A 777 -28.44 2.01 10.68
C ASP A 777 -28.80 2.53 12.08
N LYS A 778 -29.33 1.63 12.91
CA LYS A 778 -29.67 1.86 14.31
C LYS A 778 -28.44 2.19 15.15
N VAL A 779 -27.33 1.48 14.97
CA VAL A 779 -26.10 1.69 15.75
C VAL A 779 -25.51 3.08 15.48
N LEU A 780 -25.41 3.49 14.20
CA LEU A 780 -25.04 4.85 13.79
C LEU A 780 -25.95 5.93 14.41
N LEU A 781 -27.27 5.71 14.47
CA LEU A 781 -28.23 6.69 14.99
C LEU A 781 -28.19 6.82 16.51
N GLU A 782 -28.03 5.72 17.23
CA GLU A 782 -27.86 5.66 18.68
C GLU A 782 -26.52 6.31 19.09
N ALA A 783 -25.42 5.99 18.41
CA ALA A 783 -24.10 6.60 18.64
C ALA A 783 -24.08 8.12 18.38
N GLN A 784 -24.90 8.62 17.47
CA GLN A 784 -25.07 10.07 17.21
C GLN A 784 -26.02 10.77 18.20
N GLY A 785 -26.53 10.07 19.22
CA GLY A 785 -27.46 10.63 20.21
C GLY A 785 -28.82 11.04 19.63
N ARG A 786 -29.17 10.52 18.43
CA ARG A 786 -30.37 10.94 17.69
C ARG A 786 -31.51 9.95 17.91
N THR A 787 -32.38 10.26 18.87
CA THR A 787 -33.67 9.57 19.07
C THR A 787 -34.58 9.76 17.85
N SER A 788 -34.42 8.88 16.87
CA SER A 788 -35.13 8.92 15.59
C SER A 788 -36.63 8.65 15.77
N LYS A 789 -37.48 9.53 15.21
CA LYS A 789 -38.92 9.28 15.04
C LYS A 789 -39.25 8.35 13.86
N GLY A 790 -38.24 7.92 13.09
CA GLY A 790 -38.37 6.98 11.98
C GLY A 790 -37.68 5.65 12.26
N LYS A 791 -38.16 4.56 11.64
CA LYS A 791 -37.55 3.22 11.73
C LYS A 791 -36.04 3.26 11.42
N ALA A 792 -35.25 2.92 12.42
CA ALA A 792 -33.87 2.46 12.23
C ALA A 792 -33.84 0.93 12.09
N ILE A 793 -32.71 0.37 11.67
CA ILE A 793 -32.56 -1.05 11.33
C ILE A 793 -31.34 -1.64 12.02
N ASP A 794 -31.52 -2.81 12.64
CA ASP A 794 -30.44 -3.74 12.95
C ASP A 794 -30.06 -4.51 11.68
N LEU A 795 -28.76 -4.56 11.35
CA LEU A 795 -28.20 -5.30 10.23
C LEU A 795 -27.33 -6.43 10.82
N ASP A 796 -27.75 -7.68 10.69
CA ASP A 796 -27.14 -8.80 11.45
C ASP A 796 -25.81 -9.29 10.84
N ASP A 797 -25.77 -9.41 9.51
CA ASP A 797 -24.60 -9.75 8.70
C ASP A 797 -24.50 -8.69 7.59
N ILE A 798 -23.30 -8.15 7.36
CA ILE A 798 -23.00 -7.18 6.30
C ILE A 798 -21.69 -7.58 5.63
N LYS A 799 -21.72 -7.75 4.30
CA LYS A 799 -20.54 -8.05 3.49
C LYS A 799 -20.34 -6.94 2.49
N PHE A 800 -19.20 -6.26 2.58
CA PHE A 800 -18.85 -5.14 1.72
C PHE A 800 -18.00 -5.58 0.52
N HIS A 801 -18.08 -4.80 -0.56
CA HIS A 801 -17.10 -4.83 -1.63
C HIS A 801 -15.71 -4.40 -1.12
N GLN A 802 -14.65 -4.91 -1.74
CA GLN A 802 -13.25 -4.57 -1.39
C GLN A 802 -12.93 -3.07 -1.42
N CYS A 803 -13.75 -2.27 -2.11
CA CYS A 803 -13.57 -0.83 -2.21
C CYS A 803 -13.96 -0.06 -0.93
N VAL A 804 -14.63 -0.70 0.03
CA VAL A 804 -15.07 -0.07 1.28
C VAL A 804 -13.97 -0.12 2.33
N ARG A 805 -13.62 1.06 2.87
CA ARG A 805 -12.62 1.22 3.92
C ARG A 805 -13.16 0.71 5.26
N LEU A 806 -13.08 -0.60 5.49
CA LEU A 806 -13.61 -1.30 6.69
C LEU A 806 -13.19 -0.63 8.00
N ALA A 807 -11.91 -0.25 8.13
CA ALA A 807 -11.37 0.43 9.30
C ALA A 807 -12.03 1.80 9.60
N ARG A 808 -12.69 2.45 8.62
CA ARG A 808 -13.55 3.61 8.90
C ARG A 808 -14.92 3.15 9.41
N PHE A 809 -15.57 2.24 8.71
CA PHE A 809 -16.89 1.72 9.09
C PHE A 809 -16.93 1.11 10.50
N GLU A 810 -15.83 0.49 10.96
CA GLU A 810 -15.71 0.01 12.34
C GLU A 810 -15.62 1.14 13.38
N ASN A 811 -14.96 2.25 13.06
CA ASN A 811 -14.78 3.40 13.95
C ASN A 811 -15.98 4.37 13.97
N ASP A 812 -16.57 4.70 12.82
CA ASP A 812 -17.58 5.77 12.70
C ASP A 812 -18.89 5.34 12.00
N ARG A 813 -19.00 4.07 11.60
CA ARG A 813 -20.12 3.50 10.81
C ARG A 813 -20.36 4.21 9.45
N THR A 814 -19.40 5.01 8.94
CA THR A 814 -19.47 5.60 7.60
C THR A 814 -18.98 4.63 6.53
N ILE A 815 -19.85 4.30 5.57
CA ILE A 815 -19.47 3.50 4.40
C ILE A 815 -18.74 4.42 3.41
N SER A 816 -17.40 4.40 3.47
CA SER A 816 -16.49 5.25 2.68
C SER A 816 -15.71 4.40 1.67
N PHE A 817 -15.80 4.73 0.39
CA PHE A 817 -15.27 3.91 -0.71
C PHE A 817 -14.89 4.73 -1.95
N ILE A 818 -14.05 4.19 -2.82
CA ILE A 818 -13.87 4.68 -4.20
C ILE A 818 -14.57 3.68 -5.11
N PRO A 819 -15.63 4.04 -5.86
CA PRO A 819 -16.43 3.06 -6.58
C PRO A 819 -15.69 2.51 -7.81
N PRO A 820 -15.73 1.18 -8.05
CA PRO A 820 -15.48 0.62 -9.37
C PRO A 820 -16.29 1.34 -10.45
N ASP A 821 -15.77 1.31 -11.67
CA ASP A 821 -16.40 1.96 -12.82
C ASP A 821 -17.34 1.00 -13.56
N GLY A 822 -18.59 1.40 -13.79
CA GLY A 822 -19.64 0.52 -14.32
C GLY A 822 -20.54 -0.08 -13.23
N ALA A 823 -20.90 -1.35 -13.35
CA ALA A 823 -21.85 -2.03 -12.46
C ALA A 823 -21.14 -2.92 -11.43
N PHE A 824 -21.48 -2.79 -10.14
CA PHE A 824 -20.94 -3.63 -9.06
C PHE A 824 -21.88 -3.71 -7.85
N ASP A 825 -21.71 -4.72 -7.00
CA ASP A 825 -22.44 -4.82 -5.72
C ASP A 825 -21.59 -4.19 -4.60
N LEU A 826 -22.05 -3.07 -4.03
CA LEU A 826 -21.33 -2.34 -2.97
C LEU A 826 -21.35 -3.10 -1.63
N MET A 827 -22.51 -3.64 -1.27
CA MET A 827 -22.69 -4.45 -0.07
C MET A 827 -23.88 -5.38 -0.21
N THR A 828 -23.80 -6.53 0.46
CA THR A 828 -24.95 -7.37 0.79
C THR A 828 -25.17 -7.36 2.30
N TYR A 829 -26.41 -7.57 2.73
CA TYR A 829 -26.79 -7.61 4.14
C TYR A 829 -27.89 -8.64 4.38
N ARG A 830 -27.93 -9.21 5.58
CA ARG A 830 -28.99 -10.14 6.01
C ARG A 830 -29.74 -9.59 7.21
N LEU A 831 -31.04 -9.92 7.25
CA LEU A 831 -31.96 -9.59 8.32
C LEU A 831 -32.69 -10.85 8.80
N SER A 832 -32.60 -11.10 10.09
CA SER A 832 -33.31 -12.16 10.84
C SER A 832 -34.69 -11.70 11.32
N THR A 833 -35.11 -10.49 10.94
CA THR A 833 -36.45 -9.96 11.20
C THR A 833 -37.48 -10.81 10.47
N GLN A 834 -38.32 -11.54 11.22
CA GLN A 834 -39.39 -12.35 10.65
C GLN A 834 -40.40 -11.48 9.88
N VAL A 835 -40.66 -11.86 8.62
CA VAL A 835 -41.54 -11.13 7.69
C VAL A 835 -42.77 -11.96 7.38
N LYS A 836 -43.94 -11.31 7.32
CA LYS A 836 -45.16 -11.96 6.81
C LYS A 836 -45.05 -12.17 5.29
N PRO A 837 -45.42 -13.34 4.74
CA PRO A 837 -45.37 -13.61 3.29
C PRO A 837 -46.13 -12.54 2.49
N LEU A 838 -45.41 -11.82 1.63
CA LEU A 838 -45.94 -10.69 0.85
C LEU A 838 -47.02 -11.11 -0.15
N ILE A 839 -46.89 -12.32 -0.71
CA ILE A 839 -47.94 -13.01 -1.46
C ILE A 839 -48.16 -14.35 -0.77
N TRP A 840 -49.30 -14.51 -0.13
CA TRP A 840 -49.72 -15.78 0.46
C TRP A 840 -50.46 -16.61 -0.58
N VAL A 841 -50.00 -17.84 -0.82
CA VAL A 841 -50.66 -18.76 -1.75
C VAL A 841 -51.17 -19.97 -0.97
N GLU A 842 -52.44 -20.28 -1.14
CA GLU A 842 -53.12 -21.41 -0.53
C GLU A 842 -53.68 -22.28 -1.67
N ALA A 843 -53.21 -23.51 -1.79
CA ALA A 843 -53.71 -24.48 -2.76
C ALA A 843 -54.40 -25.64 -2.04
N GLN A 844 -55.62 -25.96 -2.48
CA GLN A 844 -56.44 -27.06 -2.01
C GLN A 844 -56.56 -28.07 -3.15
N VAL A 845 -56.25 -29.34 -2.87
CA VAL A 845 -56.09 -30.40 -3.89
C VAL A 845 -57.08 -31.53 -3.62
N GLU A 846 -58.08 -31.67 -4.51
CA GLU A 846 -59.12 -32.70 -4.45
C GLU A 846 -58.82 -33.79 -5.51
N LYS A 847 -58.17 -34.88 -5.09
CA LYS A 847 -57.84 -36.03 -5.95
C LYS A 847 -59.03 -36.99 -6.02
N HIS A 848 -59.88 -36.86 -7.04
CA HIS A 848 -60.97 -37.80 -7.30
C HIS A 848 -60.40 -39.10 -7.88
N SER A 849 -60.47 -40.17 -7.09
CA SER A 849 -59.86 -41.47 -7.38
C SER A 849 -60.21 -42.01 -8.78
N ARG A 850 -59.17 -42.26 -9.59
CA ARG A 850 -59.24 -42.82 -10.96
C ARG A 850 -60.05 -42.00 -11.97
N SER A 851 -60.10 -40.67 -11.83
CA SER A 851 -60.73 -39.81 -12.84
C SER A 851 -60.02 -38.48 -13.04
N ARG A 852 -59.84 -37.69 -11.97
CA ARG A 852 -59.35 -36.31 -12.09
C ARG A 852 -58.74 -35.79 -10.80
N ILE A 853 -57.90 -34.78 -10.92
CA ILE A 853 -57.40 -33.97 -9.82
C ILE A 853 -57.87 -32.52 -10.02
N GLU A 854 -58.54 -31.97 -9.02
CA GLU A 854 -58.98 -30.58 -9.01
C GLU A 854 -58.12 -29.78 -8.01
N ILE A 855 -57.56 -28.67 -8.49
CA ILE A 855 -56.63 -27.82 -7.76
C ILE A 855 -57.22 -26.41 -7.72
N THR A 856 -57.68 -25.99 -6.53
CA THR A 856 -58.20 -24.64 -6.30
C THR A 856 -57.16 -23.84 -5.52
N VAL A 857 -56.72 -22.71 -6.09
CA VAL A 857 -55.62 -21.89 -5.56
C VAL A 857 -56.10 -20.47 -5.30
N LYS A 858 -55.83 -19.95 -4.11
CA LYS A 858 -56.09 -18.56 -3.71
C LYS A 858 -54.76 -17.86 -3.45
N ALA A 859 -54.49 -16.79 -4.21
CA ALA A 859 -53.34 -15.92 -3.99
C ALA A 859 -53.82 -14.61 -3.34
N ARG A 860 -53.21 -14.23 -2.21
CA ARG A 860 -53.55 -13.06 -1.41
C ARG A 860 -52.33 -12.17 -1.21
N SER A 861 -52.36 -10.91 -1.66
CA SER A 861 -51.29 -9.94 -1.43
C SER A 861 -51.41 -9.30 -0.04
N GLN A 862 -50.32 -9.32 0.75
CA GLN A 862 -50.26 -8.83 2.14
C GLN A 862 -49.37 -7.57 2.29
N TYR A 863 -49.34 -6.71 1.28
CA TYR A 863 -48.66 -5.42 1.29
C TYR A 863 -49.64 -4.27 1.01
N LYS A 864 -49.18 -3.04 1.25
CA LYS A 864 -49.97 -1.81 1.19
C LYS A 864 -50.57 -1.59 -0.21
N ASP A 865 -51.82 -1.18 -0.28
CA ASP A 865 -52.63 -0.98 -1.49
C ASP A 865 -51.96 -0.08 -2.55
N ARG A 866 -51.15 0.87 -2.09
CA ARG A 866 -50.36 1.81 -2.93
C ARG A 866 -49.16 1.16 -3.64
N SER A 867 -48.85 -0.09 -3.32
CA SER A 867 -47.77 -0.89 -3.87
C SER A 867 -48.35 -2.07 -4.63
N THR A 868 -47.72 -2.42 -5.74
CA THR A 868 -48.21 -3.41 -6.71
C THR A 868 -47.05 -4.32 -7.07
N ALA A 869 -47.23 -5.63 -6.96
CA ALA A 869 -46.28 -6.57 -7.51
C ALA A 869 -46.48 -6.68 -9.04
N THR A 870 -45.38 -6.59 -9.77
CA THR A 870 -45.30 -6.79 -11.22
C THR A 870 -44.72 -8.17 -11.54
N ASN A 871 -45.11 -8.73 -12.68
CA ASN A 871 -44.61 -10.00 -13.20
C ASN A 871 -44.65 -11.13 -12.15
N VAL A 872 -45.78 -11.29 -11.47
CA VAL A 872 -45.98 -12.36 -10.50
C VAL A 872 -46.17 -13.67 -11.24
N GLU A 873 -45.36 -14.68 -10.93
CA GLU A 873 -45.50 -16.04 -11.44
C GLU A 873 -45.65 -16.99 -10.25
N ILE A 874 -46.78 -17.69 -10.19
CA ILE A 874 -47.05 -18.74 -9.19
C ILE A 874 -46.93 -20.08 -9.92
N GLU A 875 -45.94 -20.86 -9.52
CA GLU A 875 -45.60 -22.17 -10.09
C GLU A 875 -46.15 -23.25 -9.16
N LEU A 876 -47.18 -23.95 -9.66
CA LEU A 876 -47.93 -24.96 -8.92
C LEU A 876 -47.50 -26.35 -9.42
N PRO A 877 -46.83 -27.18 -8.62
CA PRO A 877 -46.50 -28.54 -9.04
C PRO A 877 -47.77 -29.38 -9.18
N VAL A 878 -47.82 -30.20 -10.22
CA VAL A 878 -48.93 -31.11 -10.55
C VAL A 878 -48.38 -32.52 -10.80
N PRO A 879 -49.22 -33.57 -10.77
CA PRO A 879 -48.76 -34.93 -11.09
C PRO A 879 -48.24 -35.04 -12.53
N SER A 880 -47.16 -35.79 -12.75
CA SER A 880 -46.57 -36.02 -14.09
C SER A 880 -47.45 -36.88 -15.01
N ASP A 881 -48.44 -37.58 -14.45
CA ASP A 881 -49.49 -38.30 -15.18
C ASP A 881 -50.69 -37.41 -15.57
N ALA A 882 -50.69 -36.12 -15.19
CA ALA A 882 -51.81 -35.21 -15.42
C ALA A 882 -51.97 -34.82 -16.90
N THR A 883 -53.18 -35.03 -17.43
CA THR A 883 -53.54 -34.76 -18.84
C THR A 883 -54.76 -33.83 -18.94
N ASN A 884 -54.98 -33.24 -20.12
CA ASN A 884 -56.15 -32.41 -20.45
C ASN A 884 -56.47 -31.30 -19.41
N PRO A 885 -55.60 -30.28 -19.25
CA PRO A 885 -55.81 -29.19 -18.29
C PRO A 885 -56.98 -28.26 -18.66
N ASN A 886 -58.04 -28.27 -17.84
CA ASN A 886 -59.15 -27.31 -17.86
C ASN A 886 -58.91 -26.25 -16.78
N VAL A 887 -58.41 -25.06 -17.17
CA VAL A 887 -57.97 -24.02 -16.21
C VAL A 887 -58.80 -22.75 -16.34
N ARG A 888 -59.21 -22.20 -15.19
CA ARG A 888 -59.97 -20.95 -15.07
C ARG A 888 -59.30 -20.03 -14.06
N THR A 889 -59.03 -18.78 -14.44
CA THR A 889 -58.40 -17.76 -13.59
C THR A 889 -59.33 -16.57 -13.39
N SER A 890 -59.31 -15.96 -12.21
CA SER A 890 -60.00 -14.67 -11.96
C SER A 890 -59.21 -13.47 -12.49
N MET A 891 -57.89 -13.63 -12.68
CA MET A 891 -56.96 -12.63 -13.19
C MET A 891 -55.71 -13.31 -13.74
N GLY A 892 -55.09 -12.72 -14.76
CA GLY A 892 -53.88 -13.27 -15.38
C GLY A 892 -54.13 -14.56 -16.18
N SER A 893 -53.05 -15.11 -16.75
CA SER A 893 -53.05 -16.28 -17.61
C SER A 893 -52.32 -17.44 -16.94
N ALA A 894 -52.90 -18.64 -16.98
CA ALA A 894 -52.22 -19.86 -16.55
C ALA A 894 -51.90 -20.76 -17.74
N ALA A 895 -50.73 -21.39 -17.73
CA ALA A 895 -50.27 -22.31 -18.76
C ALA A 895 -49.72 -23.58 -18.09
N TYR A 896 -50.04 -24.74 -18.65
CA TYR A 896 -49.45 -26.02 -18.23
C TYR A 896 -48.07 -26.17 -18.89
N ALA A 897 -47.08 -26.47 -18.07
CA ALA A 897 -45.67 -26.68 -18.40
C ALA A 897 -45.31 -28.13 -18.03
N PRO A 898 -45.73 -29.13 -18.84
CA PRO A 898 -45.49 -30.54 -18.57
C PRO A 898 -44.00 -30.89 -18.51
N GLU A 899 -43.13 -30.11 -19.17
CA GLU A 899 -41.67 -30.25 -19.09
C GLU A 899 -41.07 -29.87 -17.72
N ASN A 900 -41.89 -29.34 -16.81
CA ASN A 900 -41.53 -28.98 -15.43
C ASN A 900 -42.47 -29.63 -14.38
N ASP A 901 -43.36 -30.54 -14.77
CA ASP A 901 -44.47 -31.06 -13.95
C ASP A 901 -45.27 -29.95 -13.24
N ALA A 902 -45.51 -28.82 -13.92
CA ALA A 902 -46.01 -27.60 -13.27
C ALA A 902 -47.11 -26.86 -14.06
N LEU A 903 -48.02 -26.22 -13.32
CA LEU A 903 -48.96 -25.21 -13.82
C LEU A 903 -48.46 -23.82 -13.43
N VAL A 904 -48.10 -23.00 -14.42
CA VAL A 904 -47.53 -21.66 -14.20
C VAL A 904 -48.60 -20.59 -14.41
N TRP A 905 -48.99 -19.92 -13.31
CA TRP A 905 -49.97 -18.84 -13.31
C TRP A 905 -49.28 -17.48 -13.28
N LYS A 906 -49.40 -16.72 -14.37
CA LYS A 906 -48.75 -15.41 -14.58
C LYS A 906 -49.73 -14.26 -14.43
N ILE A 907 -49.45 -13.35 -13.50
CA ILE A 907 -50.24 -12.16 -13.17
C ILE A 907 -49.36 -10.92 -13.40
N LYS A 908 -49.62 -10.16 -14.47
CA LYS A 908 -48.79 -8.99 -14.86
C LYS A 908 -48.72 -7.89 -13.79
N SER A 909 -49.82 -7.69 -13.06
CA SER A 909 -49.98 -6.64 -12.05
C SER A 909 -50.90 -7.15 -10.95
N PHE A 910 -50.41 -7.13 -9.71
CA PHE A 910 -51.10 -7.60 -8.51
C PHE A 910 -51.03 -6.49 -7.44
N PRO A 911 -52.12 -5.70 -7.24
CA PRO A 911 -52.14 -4.66 -6.21
C PRO A 911 -52.13 -5.23 -4.79
N GLY A 912 -51.69 -4.44 -3.81
CA GLY A 912 -51.75 -4.80 -2.39
C GLY A 912 -53.18 -5.02 -1.88
N ASN A 913 -53.32 -5.90 -0.86
CA ASN A 913 -54.58 -6.29 -0.24
C ASN A 913 -55.68 -6.72 -1.25
N LYS A 914 -55.29 -7.55 -2.22
CA LYS A 914 -56.19 -8.22 -3.18
C LYS A 914 -56.09 -9.73 -3.05
N GLU A 915 -57.19 -10.40 -3.41
CA GLU A 915 -57.26 -11.84 -3.58
C GLU A 915 -57.61 -12.15 -5.04
N TYR A 916 -56.90 -13.13 -5.62
CA TYR A 916 -57.21 -13.73 -6.91
C TYR A 916 -57.27 -15.24 -6.76
N MET A 917 -58.04 -15.90 -7.63
CA MET A 917 -58.29 -17.33 -7.58
C MET A 917 -57.99 -17.99 -8.93
N LEU A 918 -57.42 -19.17 -8.89
CA LEU A 918 -57.26 -20.10 -9.99
C LEU A 918 -57.96 -21.41 -9.63
N ARG A 919 -58.63 -22.04 -10.59
CA ARG A 919 -59.18 -23.39 -10.48
C ARG A 919 -58.75 -24.19 -11.71
N ALA A 920 -58.07 -25.30 -11.49
CA ALA A 920 -57.58 -26.19 -12.54
C ALA A 920 -58.09 -27.61 -12.31
N GLU A 921 -58.61 -28.23 -13.35
CA GLU A 921 -59.04 -29.63 -13.39
C GLU A 921 -58.16 -30.36 -14.40
N PHE A 922 -57.53 -31.46 -13.99
CA PHE A 922 -56.74 -32.33 -14.86
C PHE A 922 -57.31 -33.75 -14.82
N SER A 923 -57.27 -34.46 -15.94
CA SER A 923 -57.60 -35.88 -16.03
C SER A 923 -56.43 -36.74 -15.54
N LEU A 924 -56.71 -37.76 -14.74
CA LEU A 924 -55.73 -38.76 -14.30
C LEU A 924 -55.95 -40.09 -15.04
N PRO A 925 -54.89 -40.84 -15.42
CA PRO A 925 -55.04 -42.15 -16.04
C PRO A 925 -55.74 -43.18 -15.15
N SER A 926 -56.37 -44.16 -15.79
CA SER A 926 -57.05 -45.27 -15.12
C SER A 926 -56.10 -46.29 -14.47
N ILE A 927 -54.80 -46.22 -14.81
CA ILE A 927 -53.74 -47.17 -14.45
C ILE A 927 -52.71 -46.40 -13.60
N THR A 928 -52.41 -46.91 -12.41
CA THR A 928 -51.34 -46.39 -11.55
C THR A 928 -49.97 -46.88 -12.04
N ALA A 929 -48.93 -46.05 -11.92
CA ALA A 929 -47.55 -46.49 -12.11
C ALA A 929 -47.21 -47.67 -11.18
N GLU A 930 -46.43 -48.64 -11.68
CA GLU A 930 -46.13 -49.90 -10.99
C GLU A 930 -45.01 -49.80 -9.94
N GLU A 931 -44.92 -48.67 -9.21
CA GLU A 931 -44.22 -48.61 -7.92
C GLU A 931 -44.68 -47.38 -7.12
N PRO A 932 -44.88 -47.49 -5.78
CA PRO A 932 -45.21 -46.36 -4.94
C PRO A 932 -43.94 -45.54 -4.61
N VAL A 933 -43.29 -44.99 -5.64
CA VAL A 933 -42.30 -43.92 -5.47
C VAL A 933 -42.99 -42.81 -4.66
N PRO A 934 -42.45 -42.38 -3.51
CA PRO A 934 -43.12 -41.38 -2.70
C PRO A 934 -43.18 -40.07 -3.49
N GLU A 935 -44.39 -39.65 -3.87
CA GLU A 935 -44.66 -38.36 -4.53
C GLU A 935 -43.97 -37.26 -3.70
N ARG A 936 -42.78 -36.82 -4.12
CA ARG A 936 -42.04 -35.71 -3.51
C ARG A 936 -42.84 -34.44 -3.80
N LYS A 937 -43.85 -34.15 -2.96
CA LYS A 937 -44.69 -32.94 -3.01
C LYS A 937 -43.77 -31.72 -3.06
N ALA A 938 -43.48 -31.24 -4.27
CA ALA A 938 -42.72 -30.02 -4.46
C ALA A 938 -43.48 -28.84 -3.83
N PRO A 939 -42.79 -27.81 -3.34
CA PRO A 939 -43.44 -26.60 -2.88
C PRO A 939 -43.99 -25.80 -4.05
N ILE A 940 -45.07 -25.04 -3.80
CA ILE A 940 -45.46 -23.92 -4.66
C ILE A 940 -44.32 -22.90 -4.62
N ARG A 941 -43.77 -22.55 -5.79
CA ARG A 941 -42.78 -21.47 -5.91
C ARG A 941 -43.48 -20.19 -6.37
N VAL A 942 -43.11 -19.05 -5.80
CA VAL A 942 -43.67 -17.74 -6.21
C VAL A 942 -42.57 -16.75 -6.56
N LYS A 943 -42.55 -16.29 -7.80
CA LYS A 943 -41.69 -15.21 -8.28
C LYS A 943 -42.50 -13.92 -8.33
N PHE A 944 -41.93 -12.81 -7.88
CA PHE A 944 -42.55 -11.48 -7.96
C PHE A 944 -41.50 -10.37 -7.84
N GLU A 945 -41.83 -9.17 -8.32
CA GLU A 945 -41.09 -7.93 -8.07
C GLU A 945 -42.05 -6.83 -7.59
N ILE A 946 -41.70 -6.09 -6.53
CA ILE A 946 -42.44 -4.94 -6.01
C ILE A 946 -41.51 -3.71 -6.06
N PRO A 947 -41.67 -2.81 -7.05
CA PRO A 947 -40.88 -1.59 -7.13
C PRO A 947 -41.32 -0.56 -6.09
N TYR A 948 -40.37 0.30 -5.70
CA TYR A 948 -40.52 1.36 -4.70
C TYR A 948 -40.95 0.87 -3.31
N PHE A 949 -40.60 -0.37 -2.97
CA PHE A 949 -40.94 -1.03 -1.70
C PHE A 949 -39.69 -1.61 -1.04
N THR A 950 -39.61 -1.47 0.29
CA THR A 950 -38.68 -2.20 1.16
C THR A 950 -39.44 -2.87 2.29
N VAL A 951 -38.99 -4.05 2.66
CA VAL A 951 -39.49 -4.92 3.72
C VAL A 951 -38.87 -4.52 5.06
N SER A 952 -37.54 -4.34 5.06
CA SER A 952 -36.79 -3.84 6.22
C SER A 952 -37.20 -2.42 6.61
N GLY A 953 -37.54 -1.59 5.62
CA GLY A 953 -37.63 -0.15 5.73
C GLY A 953 -36.30 0.57 5.50
N ILE A 954 -35.32 -0.06 4.83
CA ILE A 954 -34.01 0.52 4.57
C ILE A 954 -34.11 1.80 3.72
N GLN A 955 -33.32 2.80 4.09
CA GLN A 955 -33.33 4.13 3.50
C GLN A 955 -31.90 4.68 3.38
N VAL A 956 -31.53 5.04 2.15
CA VAL A 956 -30.34 5.82 1.85
C VAL A 956 -30.59 7.26 2.30
N ARG A 957 -29.93 7.68 3.39
CA ARG A 957 -30.05 9.03 3.97
C ARG A 957 -29.27 10.07 3.18
N TYR A 958 -28.12 9.67 2.63
CA TYR A 958 -27.31 10.47 1.73
C TYR A 958 -26.32 9.58 0.97
N LEU A 959 -25.94 10.02 -0.23
CA LEU A 959 -24.73 9.60 -0.92
C LEU A 959 -23.95 10.86 -1.27
N LYS A 960 -22.78 11.06 -0.64
CA LYS A 960 -21.86 12.14 -0.97
C LYS A 960 -20.81 11.61 -1.94
N ILE A 961 -20.46 12.42 -2.93
CA ILE A 961 -19.44 12.12 -3.95
C ILE A 961 -18.43 13.27 -3.84
N ILE A 962 -17.15 12.95 -3.64
CA ILE A 962 -16.08 13.92 -3.38
C ILE A 962 -14.96 13.67 -4.41
N GLU A 963 -14.69 14.66 -5.26
CA GLU A 963 -13.68 14.61 -6.30
C GLU A 963 -12.86 15.92 -6.32
N LYS A 964 -11.56 15.84 -6.65
CA LYS A 964 -10.65 16.99 -6.71
C LYS A 964 -11.11 18.08 -7.70
N SER A 965 -11.74 17.67 -8.80
CA SER A 965 -12.29 18.58 -9.83
C SER A 965 -13.66 19.18 -9.46
N GLY A 966 -14.26 18.78 -8.34
CA GLY A 966 -15.45 19.43 -7.77
C GLY A 966 -16.74 19.35 -8.62
N TYR A 967 -16.84 18.43 -9.59
CA TYR A 967 -18.04 18.33 -10.42
C TYR A 967 -19.29 17.98 -9.61
N HIS A 968 -20.45 18.45 -10.08
CA HIS A 968 -21.73 18.00 -9.54
C HIS A 968 -22.14 16.67 -10.17
N ALA A 969 -22.35 15.64 -9.35
CA ALA A 969 -22.88 14.34 -9.78
C ALA A 969 -24.36 14.17 -9.39
N LEU A 970 -25.09 13.34 -10.13
CA LEU A 970 -26.52 13.06 -9.88
C LEU A 970 -26.71 11.65 -9.31
N PRO A 971 -26.96 11.51 -8.00
CA PRO A 971 -27.28 10.22 -7.38
C PRO A 971 -28.78 9.90 -7.46
N TRP A 972 -29.10 8.79 -8.11
CA TRP A 972 -30.42 8.18 -8.18
C TRP A 972 -30.48 6.98 -7.25
N VAL A 973 -31.62 6.78 -6.58
CA VAL A 973 -31.88 5.58 -5.78
C VAL A 973 -33.25 5.00 -6.12
N ARG A 974 -33.31 3.68 -6.30
CA ARG A 974 -34.58 2.93 -6.37
C ARG A 974 -34.54 1.73 -5.43
N TYR A 975 -35.71 1.38 -4.92
CA TYR A 975 -35.91 0.28 -3.99
C TYR A 975 -36.75 -0.79 -4.68
N ILE A 976 -36.34 -2.05 -4.57
CA ILE A 976 -36.98 -3.19 -5.23
C ILE A 976 -37.04 -4.32 -4.23
N THR A 977 -38.23 -4.86 -3.96
CA THR A 977 -38.39 -6.11 -3.21
C THR A 977 -38.75 -7.22 -4.19
N LYS A 978 -38.06 -8.35 -4.15
CA LYS A 978 -38.33 -9.52 -5.00
C LYS A 978 -38.45 -10.81 -4.17
N ALA A 979 -39.00 -11.85 -4.78
CA ALA A 979 -38.85 -13.20 -4.27
C ALA A 979 -37.37 -13.65 -4.27
N GLY A 980 -36.96 -14.33 -3.20
CA GLY A 980 -35.78 -15.19 -3.18
C GLY A 980 -36.21 -16.66 -3.21
N GLU A 981 -35.76 -17.44 -2.24
CA GLU A 981 -36.27 -18.79 -1.96
C GLU A 981 -37.67 -18.67 -1.34
N TYR A 982 -38.71 -18.57 -2.17
CA TYR A 982 -40.08 -18.28 -1.76
C TYR A 982 -40.99 -19.48 -2.04
N GLU A 983 -41.10 -20.36 -1.05
CA GLU A 983 -41.66 -21.70 -1.13
C GLU A 983 -42.81 -21.93 -0.13
N LEU A 984 -43.94 -22.44 -0.62
CA LEU A 984 -45.07 -22.84 0.22
C LEU A 984 -45.40 -24.30 -0.05
N ARG A 985 -45.14 -25.18 0.92
CA ARG A 985 -45.45 -26.60 0.79
C ARG A 985 -46.96 -26.79 0.70
N LEU A 986 -47.40 -27.62 -0.25
CA LEU A 986 -48.81 -28.01 -0.39
C LEU A 986 -49.35 -28.57 0.93
N MET A 987 -50.61 -28.24 1.23
CA MET A 987 -51.34 -28.78 2.38
C MET A 987 -51.69 -30.27 2.16
#